data_AF-A0A832GLL6-F1
#
_entry.id   AF-A0A832GLL6-F1
#
_cell.length_a   1.000
_cell.length_b   1.000
_cell.length_c   1.000
_cell.angle_alpha   90.00
_cell.angle_beta   90.00
_cell.angle_gamma   90.00
#
_symmetry.space_group_name_H-M   'P 1'
#
loop_
_entity.id
_entity.type
_entity.pdbx_description
1 polymer ?
#
loop_
_entity_poly.entity_id
_entity_poly.type
_entity_poly.pdbx_seq_one_letter_code
_entity_poly.pdbx_strand_id
1 'polypeptide(L)'
;MRRVIACLGLLAIVLGWGVDDPLQQRVSYDKPAQTLKALLRDLSAQTNLNLYAAPPLDAEIVLVAVQEMPLKELMAHLAYVVDGEWIAEGEGQHRLARTPKVIAKRRQEDREQTLAALREMLASEEFRRYLEPLTREEVVERVERIRKQLREIATEEREYESLWIFHHNLRAKEWEPLDSQRRLLCRILQQMDLNALAEIPLWERRVFSNMSGRYLLPLRVNLAPLLQRWQTEREAFDSVLTSLRHQFTESDKQAMDYFWWDVEIPDAQSPPERRMPTKVYLEAQRVDSKAGFLFTLYLVDEAGRVLASTQYPLRVVWEGEERWLEQQIREDPTLAKLVEWREETRQWLQAWTVLDSRGEVKPFPELLDPAKHEPLRFVATDALRSYARHRSLSLVALPDDRLLLWRADPSGKPQPLARVMTSRNWLHMSVVEGVLRVKPRASSLYWGRRESREAMSRWIQRIVERGYITLEDAFDVANHRLLAERYMLALVPGHISFMPDAFRPVLPLLKRWAREAEAHPEGEFQLPLGELAPTQLPQLERIVYNHPHAGVVPKGQAFVRASRLTGLPVPLPHAHLPDGLPRDALLHCTIEKTPGVLTERSGVGVWGRFSRTRWLQRVFQNEGESEPILVEERERIQNSLLLPAQREQIGLSVRFSPTHELMLLSRVGFEAWGYRPTQGLKPIRWEQLPPEWLKPPDPQKASEDP
;
A
#
# COMPACT_ATOMS: atom_id res chain seq x y z
N MET A 1 4.92 13.51 82.75
CA MET A 1 5.98 12.47 82.82
C MET A 1 5.29 11.12 82.57
N ARG A 2 5.31 10.41 81.43
CA ARG A 2 6.24 10.28 80.29
C ARG A 2 7.69 10.02 80.70
N ARG A 3 8.05 8.73 80.82
CA ARG A 3 9.37 8.10 80.58
C ARG A 3 9.18 6.56 80.62
N VAL A 4 9.41 5.89 79.49
CA VAL A 4 10.55 4.97 79.22
C VAL A 4 10.19 3.51 79.50
N ILE A 5 9.79 2.80 78.44
CA ILE A 5 10.39 1.50 78.07
C ILE A 5 10.58 1.55 76.55
N ALA A 6 11.84 1.68 76.17
CA ALA A 6 12.36 1.60 74.81
C ALA A 6 13.06 0.24 74.64
N CYS A 7 13.35 -0.11 73.38
CA CYS A 7 14.42 -1.03 72.94
C CYS A 7 14.08 -2.48 72.57
N LEU A 8 12.99 -2.79 71.85
CA LEU A 8 12.86 -4.12 71.19
C LEU A 8 12.13 -4.12 69.82
N GLY A 9 12.10 -3.00 69.11
CA GLY A 9 11.42 -2.90 67.79
C GLY A 9 12.24 -2.19 66.71
N LEU A 10 13.57 -2.27 66.77
CA LEU A 10 14.50 -1.59 65.85
C LEU A 10 15.67 -2.52 65.47
N LEU A 11 15.34 -3.76 65.09
CA LEU A 11 16.29 -4.77 64.61
C LEU A 11 15.62 -5.67 63.55
N ALA A 12 15.19 -5.04 62.45
CA ALA A 12 14.85 -5.70 61.18
C ALA A 12 15.28 -4.82 59.98
N ILE A 13 16.43 -4.14 60.15
CA ILE A 13 17.22 -3.55 59.05
C ILE A 13 18.60 -4.21 59.19
N VAL A 14 19.19 -4.59 58.05
CA VAL A 14 20.48 -5.27 57.88
C VAL A 14 20.46 -6.80 57.95
N LEU A 15 19.72 -7.42 57.03
CA LEU A 15 20.22 -8.58 56.28
C LEU A 15 19.92 -8.33 54.79
N GLY A 16 20.62 -7.34 54.24
CA GLY A 16 20.76 -7.15 52.80
C GLY A 16 21.63 -8.28 52.26
N TRP A 17 21.00 -9.38 51.88
CA TRP A 17 21.63 -10.44 51.11
C TRP A 17 21.44 -10.14 49.62
N GLY A 18 22.51 -9.63 49.02
CA GLY A 18 22.99 -9.95 47.68
C GLY A 18 21.98 -9.90 46.53
N VAL A 19 21.82 -8.72 45.95
CA VAL A 19 21.81 -8.61 44.48
C VAL A 19 23.04 -7.76 44.13
N ASP A 20 24.22 -8.37 44.16
CA ASP A 20 25.51 -7.68 43.91
C ASP A 20 25.67 -7.22 42.45
N ASP A 21 24.78 -7.64 41.55
CA ASP A 21 24.69 -7.18 40.17
C ASP A 21 23.32 -6.52 39.93
N PRO A 22 23.22 -5.18 39.80
CA PRO A 22 21.98 -4.48 39.50
C PRO A 22 21.24 -5.01 38.25
N LEU A 23 21.95 -5.70 37.34
CA LEU A 23 21.33 -6.34 36.18
C LEU A 23 20.51 -7.58 36.53
N GLN A 24 20.69 -8.17 37.72
CA GLN A 24 19.86 -9.27 38.24
C GLN A 24 18.63 -8.78 38.98
N GLN A 25 18.49 -7.47 39.23
CA GLN A 25 17.30 -6.91 39.83
C GLN A 25 16.08 -7.26 38.98
N ARG A 26 15.03 -7.78 39.63
CA ARG A 26 13.76 -8.08 38.98
C ARG A 26 12.94 -6.81 38.82
N VAL A 27 12.39 -6.63 37.63
CA VAL A 27 11.58 -5.47 37.26
C VAL A 27 10.22 -5.92 36.74
N SER A 28 9.20 -5.14 37.08
CA SER A 28 7.84 -5.29 36.59
C SER A 28 7.49 -4.03 35.81
N TYR A 29 7.18 -4.19 34.53
CA TYR A 29 6.93 -3.09 33.61
C TYR A 29 5.75 -3.41 32.72
N ASP A 30 4.63 -2.71 32.91
CA ASP A 30 3.43 -2.88 32.10
C ASP A 30 2.84 -1.52 31.73
N LYS A 31 3.36 -0.94 30.64
CA LYS A 31 2.89 0.35 30.10
C LYS A 31 2.55 0.24 28.62
N PRO A 32 1.61 1.05 28.12
CA PRO A 32 1.33 1.12 26.69
C PRO A 32 2.53 1.58 25.85
N ALA A 33 2.42 1.41 24.54
CA ALA A 33 3.50 1.75 23.62
C ALA A 33 3.92 3.23 23.74
N GLN A 34 5.22 3.46 23.81
CA GLN A 34 5.83 4.78 24.01
C GLN A 34 7.26 4.80 23.46
N THR A 35 7.92 5.96 23.46
CA THR A 35 9.31 6.06 22.99
C THR A 35 10.26 5.22 23.85
N LEU A 36 11.26 4.64 23.20
CA LEU A 36 12.33 3.90 23.88
C LEU A 36 13.03 4.80 24.91
N LYS A 37 13.21 6.08 24.60
CA LYS A 37 13.70 7.09 25.55
C LYS A 37 12.89 7.14 26.83
N ALA A 38 11.55 7.21 26.74
CA ALA A 38 10.68 7.27 27.90
C ALA A 38 10.75 5.96 28.72
N LEU A 39 10.74 4.81 28.04
CA LEU A 39 10.87 3.51 28.69
C LEU A 39 12.19 3.37 29.46
N LEU A 40 13.32 3.71 28.83
CA LEU A 40 14.64 3.57 29.45
C LEU A 40 14.86 4.55 30.61
N ARG A 41 14.28 5.75 30.54
CA ARG A 41 14.24 6.69 31.67
C ARG A 41 13.51 6.07 32.86
N ASP A 42 12.35 5.45 32.62
CA ASP A 42 11.56 4.84 33.69
C ASP A 42 12.29 3.63 34.30
N LEU A 43 12.94 2.79 33.49
CA LEU A 43 13.75 1.67 33.99
C LEU A 43 14.99 2.14 34.77
N SER A 44 15.64 3.20 34.31
CA SER A 44 16.78 3.81 35.01
C SER A 44 16.37 4.26 36.42
N ALA A 45 15.21 4.90 36.54
CA ALA A 45 14.66 5.32 37.83
C ALA A 45 14.32 4.15 38.78
N GLN A 46 14.04 2.95 38.25
CA GLN A 46 13.72 1.76 39.05
C GLN A 46 14.97 0.97 39.49
N THR A 47 16.08 1.07 38.74
CA THR A 47 17.21 0.13 38.83
C THR A 47 18.53 0.77 39.25
N ASN A 48 18.54 2.10 39.41
CA ASN A 48 19.75 2.90 39.70
C ASN A 48 20.88 2.71 38.66
N LEU A 49 20.53 2.24 37.46
CA LEU A 49 21.40 2.20 36.28
C LEU A 49 21.07 3.36 35.36
N ASN A 50 22.05 3.88 34.65
CA ASN A 50 21.84 4.86 33.58
C ASN A 50 21.68 4.14 32.25
N LEU A 51 20.43 3.86 31.88
CA LEU A 51 20.07 3.21 30.62
C LEU A 51 19.58 4.26 29.62
N TYR A 52 20.15 4.26 28.42
CA TYR A 52 19.73 5.17 27.36
C TYR A 52 19.96 4.58 25.97
N ALA A 53 19.33 5.17 24.94
CA ALA A 53 19.47 4.74 23.56
C ALA A 53 20.11 5.85 22.71
N ALA A 54 20.92 5.45 21.72
CA ALA A 54 21.50 6.40 20.76
C ALA A 54 20.47 6.84 19.70
N PRO A 55 20.43 8.11 19.28
CA PRO A 55 19.62 8.50 18.13
C PRO A 55 19.98 7.73 16.85
N PRO A 56 19.01 7.41 15.98
CA PRO A 56 17.58 7.69 16.09
C PRO A 56 16.78 6.61 16.85
N LEU A 57 17.45 5.64 17.49
CA LEU A 57 16.80 4.51 18.16
C LEU A 57 15.96 4.94 19.37
N ASP A 58 16.34 6.03 20.02
CA ASP A 58 15.65 6.63 21.17
C ASP A 58 14.21 7.09 20.86
N ALA A 59 13.95 7.47 19.60
CA ALA A 59 12.65 7.87 19.08
C ALA A 59 11.76 6.69 18.64
N GLU A 60 12.28 5.46 18.60
CA GLU A 60 11.47 4.29 18.27
C GLU A 60 10.40 4.02 19.33
N ILE A 61 9.24 3.54 18.90
CA ILE A 61 8.14 3.20 19.79
C ILE A 61 8.26 1.73 20.20
N VAL A 62 8.27 1.46 21.49
CA VAL A 62 8.36 0.11 22.07
C VAL A 62 7.19 -0.16 23.00
N LEU A 63 6.82 -1.42 23.11
CA LEU A 63 5.78 -1.91 24.02
C LEU A 63 6.36 -3.03 24.88
N VAL A 64 6.28 -2.88 26.19
CA VAL A 64 6.80 -3.85 27.16
C VAL A 64 5.73 -4.12 28.21
N ALA A 65 5.42 -5.40 28.38
CA ALA A 65 4.56 -5.93 29.44
C ALA A 65 5.23 -7.17 30.04
N VAL A 66 5.98 -6.99 31.13
CA VAL A 66 6.74 -8.02 31.84
C VAL A 66 6.47 -7.94 33.34
N GLN A 67 6.52 -9.08 34.03
CA GLN A 67 6.32 -9.17 35.48
C GLN A 67 7.49 -9.92 36.10
N GLU A 68 8.12 -9.33 37.11
CA GLU A 68 9.23 -9.91 37.90
C GLU A 68 10.39 -10.46 37.05
N MET A 69 10.69 -9.81 35.92
CA MET A 69 11.73 -10.24 34.97
C MET A 69 13.10 -9.67 35.39
N PRO A 70 14.18 -10.47 35.41
CA PRO A 70 15.53 -9.93 35.59
C PRO A 70 15.85 -8.84 34.55
N LEU A 71 16.39 -7.72 34.98
CA LEU A 71 16.67 -6.58 34.11
C LEU A 71 17.56 -6.95 32.92
N LYS A 72 18.57 -7.80 33.14
CA LYS A 72 19.45 -8.34 32.09
C LYS A 72 18.68 -9.05 30.98
N GLU A 73 17.66 -9.82 31.36
CA GLU A 73 16.80 -10.57 30.43
C GLU A 73 15.91 -9.60 29.64
N LEU A 74 15.27 -8.64 30.31
CA LEU A 74 14.51 -7.58 29.65
C LEU A 74 15.39 -6.80 28.66
N MET A 75 16.60 -6.43 29.07
CA MET A 75 17.58 -5.75 28.22
C MET A 75 17.92 -6.58 26.98
N ALA A 76 18.11 -7.90 27.11
CA ALA A 76 18.39 -8.79 25.99
C ALA A 76 17.21 -8.87 25.02
N HIS A 77 15.98 -8.99 25.52
CA HIS A 77 14.78 -8.98 24.68
C HIS A 77 14.58 -7.63 23.98
N LEU A 78 14.83 -6.52 24.68
CA LEU A 78 14.73 -5.18 24.12
C LEU A 78 15.75 -4.98 23.00
N ALA A 79 17.01 -5.37 23.22
CA ALA A 79 18.06 -5.34 22.21
C ALA A 79 17.68 -6.17 20.96
N TYR A 80 17.08 -7.35 21.15
CA TYR A 80 16.62 -8.18 20.03
C TYR A 80 15.52 -7.54 19.19
N VAL A 81 14.50 -6.94 19.83
CA VAL A 81 13.36 -6.38 19.07
C VAL A 81 13.72 -5.09 18.36
N VAL A 82 14.65 -4.31 18.89
CA VAL A 82 15.11 -3.05 18.27
C VAL A 82 16.28 -3.23 17.31
N ASP A 83 16.78 -4.46 17.17
CA ASP A 83 18.03 -4.79 16.46
C ASP A 83 19.20 -3.94 16.93
N GLY A 84 19.38 -3.86 18.24
CA GLY A 84 20.45 -3.13 18.89
C GLY A 84 21.40 -4.04 19.67
N GLU A 85 22.47 -3.44 20.18
CA GLU A 85 23.34 -4.03 21.18
C GLU A 85 23.58 -3.04 22.33
N TRP A 86 23.70 -3.58 23.54
CA TRP A 86 24.07 -2.82 24.72
C TRP A 86 25.58 -2.64 24.78
N ILE A 87 26.02 -1.40 24.96
CA ILE A 87 27.41 -1.00 25.11
C ILE A 87 27.56 -0.47 26.52
N ALA A 88 28.43 -1.09 27.32
CA ALA A 88 28.82 -0.56 28.62
C ALA A 88 29.78 0.62 28.42
N GLU A 89 29.49 1.76 29.03
CA GLU A 89 30.28 3.00 28.87
C GLU A 89 30.90 3.52 30.17
N GLY A 90 30.66 2.79 31.27
CA GLY A 90 31.14 3.10 32.60
C GLY A 90 30.43 2.21 33.61
N GLU A 91 30.76 2.37 34.89
CA GLU A 91 30.03 1.69 35.96
C GLU A 91 28.57 2.12 35.95
N GLY A 92 27.66 1.15 35.83
CA GLY A 92 26.23 1.37 35.85
C GLY A 92 25.64 2.10 34.63
N GLN A 93 26.43 2.39 33.58
CA GLN A 93 25.98 3.10 32.39
C GLN A 93 25.97 2.19 31.16
N HIS A 94 24.79 2.06 30.54
CA HIS A 94 24.58 1.23 29.36
C HIS A 94 23.86 2.00 28.26
N ARG A 95 24.46 2.03 27.06
CA ARG A 95 23.87 2.62 25.86
C ARG A 95 23.40 1.52 24.91
N LEU A 96 22.13 1.59 24.48
CA LEU A 96 21.59 0.75 23.42
C LEU A 96 21.78 1.43 22.06
N ALA A 97 22.42 0.74 21.11
CA ALA A 97 22.66 1.29 19.79
C ALA A 97 22.64 0.23 18.68
N ARG A 98 22.33 0.68 17.45
CA ARG A 98 22.51 -0.13 16.24
C ARG A 98 23.93 0.11 15.70
N THR A 99 24.90 -0.72 16.09
CA THR A 99 26.28 -0.57 15.60
C THR A 99 26.42 -1.07 14.15
N PRO A 100 27.50 -0.70 13.43
CA PRO A 100 27.73 -1.19 12.07
C PRO A 100 27.70 -2.72 11.96
N LYS A 101 28.16 -3.43 13.00
CA LYS A 101 28.10 -4.90 13.09
C LYS A 101 26.65 -5.40 13.10
N VAL A 102 25.80 -4.83 13.95
CA VAL A 102 24.38 -5.22 14.04
C VAL A 102 23.63 -4.87 12.75
N ILE A 103 23.92 -3.70 12.17
CA ILE A 103 23.37 -3.26 10.89
C ILE A 103 23.71 -4.25 9.78
N ALA A 104 24.99 -4.62 9.64
CA ALA A 104 25.44 -5.56 8.62
C ALA A 104 24.81 -6.94 8.82
N LYS A 105 24.79 -7.45 10.05
CA LYS A 105 24.18 -8.73 10.40
C LYS A 105 22.69 -8.76 10.05
N ARG A 106 21.91 -7.76 10.47
CA ARG A 106 20.47 -7.75 10.21
C ARG A 106 20.14 -7.62 8.73
N ARG A 107 20.88 -6.80 7.98
CA ARG A 107 20.71 -6.69 6.52
C ARG A 107 20.99 -8.01 5.81
N GLN A 108 21.99 -8.75 6.27
CA GLN A 108 22.29 -10.09 5.77
C GLN A 108 21.16 -11.07 6.09
N GLU A 109 20.65 -11.08 7.33
CA GLU A 109 19.51 -11.92 7.73
C GLU A 109 18.25 -11.59 6.90
N ASP A 110 17.96 -10.31 6.66
CA ASP A 110 16.81 -9.88 5.84
C ASP A 110 16.97 -10.31 4.37
N ARG A 111 18.20 -10.25 3.84
CA ARG A 111 18.53 -10.76 2.51
C ARG A 111 18.33 -12.27 2.43
N GLU A 112 18.80 -13.02 3.41
CA GLU A 112 18.63 -14.48 3.48
C GLU A 112 17.15 -14.89 3.60
N GLN A 113 16.36 -14.17 4.39
CA GLN A 113 14.91 -14.36 4.46
C GLN A 113 14.23 -14.14 3.11
N THR A 114 14.66 -13.10 2.37
CA THR A 114 14.15 -12.82 1.02
C THR A 114 14.50 -13.94 0.05
N LEU A 115 15.75 -14.42 0.08
CA LEU A 115 16.21 -15.53 -0.74
C LEU A 115 15.47 -16.84 -0.40
N ALA A 116 15.21 -17.10 0.88
CA ALA A 116 14.44 -18.26 1.32
C ALA A 116 13.00 -18.22 0.77
N ALA A 117 12.34 -17.05 0.83
CA ALA A 117 11.00 -16.88 0.28
C ALA A 117 10.96 -17.06 -1.25
N LEU A 118 11.96 -16.56 -1.98
CA LEU A 118 12.10 -16.79 -3.42
C LEU A 118 12.30 -18.28 -3.74
N ARG A 119 13.12 -19.00 -2.97
CA ARG A 119 13.30 -20.46 -3.13
C ARG A 119 12.03 -21.24 -2.83
N GLU A 120 11.31 -20.86 -1.78
CA GLU A 120 10.01 -21.45 -1.41
C GLU A 120 8.99 -21.26 -2.55
N MET A 121 8.92 -20.06 -3.14
CA MET A 121 8.09 -19.79 -4.32
C MET A 121 8.44 -20.74 -5.47
N LEU A 122 9.72 -20.82 -5.87
CA LEU A 122 10.16 -21.66 -6.98
C LEU A 122 9.93 -23.16 -6.72
N ALA A 123 9.91 -23.57 -5.45
CA ALA A 123 9.66 -24.95 -5.03
C ALA A 123 8.16 -25.29 -4.86
N SER A 124 7.27 -24.29 -4.89
CA SER A 124 5.84 -24.51 -4.71
C SER A 124 5.24 -25.37 -5.84
N GLU A 125 4.23 -26.18 -5.51
CA GLU A 125 3.55 -27.01 -6.49
C GLU A 125 2.89 -26.16 -7.59
N GLU A 126 2.30 -25.02 -7.22
CA GLU A 126 1.74 -24.05 -8.15
C GLU A 126 2.80 -23.59 -9.16
N PHE A 127 3.98 -23.16 -8.70
CA PHE A 127 5.05 -22.73 -9.59
C PHE A 127 5.53 -23.86 -10.50
N ARG A 128 5.71 -25.07 -9.96
CA ARG A 128 6.15 -26.23 -10.74
C ARG A 128 5.17 -26.61 -11.84
N ARG A 129 3.87 -26.48 -11.62
CA ARG A 129 2.85 -26.75 -12.66
C ARG A 129 3.02 -25.88 -13.91
N TYR A 130 3.52 -24.64 -13.77
CA TYR A 130 3.80 -23.77 -14.92
C TYR A 130 5.04 -24.20 -15.72
N LEU A 131 5.91 -25.04 -15.16
CA LEU A 131 7.12 -25.52 -15.84
C LEU A 131 6.83 -26.66 -16.80
N GLU A 132 5.77 -27.42 -16.55
CA GLU A 132 5.32 -28.53 -17.40
C GLU A 132 4.93 -28.04 -18.81
N PRO A 133 4.95 -28.89 -19.85
CA PRO A 133 4.47 -28.50 -21.17
C PRO A 133 2.95 -28.30 -21.18
N LEU A 134 2.45 -27.26 -21.85
CA LEU A 134 1.02 -27.14 -22.13
C LEU A 134 0.67 -27.99 -23.35
N THR A 135 -0.21 -28.98 -23.16
CA THR A 135 -0.68 -29.86 -24.25
C THR A 135 -2.03 -29.39 -24.79
N ARG A 136 -2.34 -29.74 -26.04
CA ARG A 136 -3.64 -29.41 -26.64
C ARG A 136 -4.80 -30.05 -25.87
N GLU A 137 -4.61 -31.27 -25.38
CA GLU A 137 -5.59 -32.02 -24.61
C GLU A 137 -5.92 -31.31 -23.30
N GLU A 138 -4.91 -30.84 -22.58
CA GLU A 138 -5.10 -30.05 -21.35
C GLU A 138 -5.85 -28.74 -21.62
N VAL A 139 -5.53 -28.05 -22.72
CA VAL A 139 -6.24 -26.83 -23.13
C VAL A 139 -7.72 -27.12 -23.35
N VAL A 140 -8.05 -28.18 -24.11
CA VAL A 140 -9.44 -28.58 -24.38
C VAL A 140 -10.18 -28.86 -23.07
N GLU A 141 -9.59 -29.67 -22.19
CA GLU A 141 -10.22 -30.07 -20.92
C GLU A 141 -10.53 -28.86 -20.02
N ARG A 142 -9.56 -27.95 -19.86
CA ARG A 142 -9.72 -26.73 -19.04
C ARG A 142 -10.69 -25.73 -19.67
N VAL A 143 -10.63 -25.50 -20.99
CA VAL A 143 -11.57 -24.59 -21.68
C VAL A 143 -13.01 -25.08 -21.51
N GLU A 144 -13.26 -26.38 -21.65
CA GLU A 144 -14.60 -26.94 -21.43
C GLU A 144 -15.06 -26.80 -19.97
N ARG A 145 -14.18 -26.97 -18.98
CA ARG A 145 -14.49 -26.68 -17.57
C ARG A 145 -14.85 -25.22 -17.34
N ILE A 146 -14.08 -24.29 -17.91
CA ILE A 146 -14.31 -22.85 -17.76
C ILE A 146 -15.67 -22.49 -18.34
N ARG A 147 -15.97 -22.93 -19.57
CA ARG A 147 -17.27 -22.70 -20.21
C ARG A 147 -18.42 -23.27 -19.38
N LYS A 148 -18.27 -24.49 -18.87
CA LYS A 148 -19.28 -25.11 -18.01
C LYS A 148 -19.54 -24.25 -16.76
N GLN A 149 -18.49 -23.84 -16.07
CA GLN A 149 -18.58 -23.05 -14.84
C GLN A 149 -19.13 -21.64 -15.07
N LEU A 150 -18.77 -20.98 -16.19
CA LEU A 150 -19.36 -19.69 -16.56
C LEU A 150 -20.87 -19.78 -16.80
N ARG A 151 -21.33 -20.87 -17.44
CA ARG A 151 -22.76 -21.08 -17.69
C ARG A 151 -23.55 -21.38 -16.42
N GLU A 152 -22.99 -22.16 -15.49
CA GLU A 152 -23.61 -22.42 -14.19
C GLU A 152 -23.86 -21.12 -13.41
N ILE A 153 -22.90 -20.18 -13.42
CA ILE A 153 -23.06 -18.87 -12.78
C ILE A 153 -24.16 -18.04 -13.44
N ALA A 154 -24.21 -18.01 -14.77
CA ALA A 154 -25.20 -17.20 -15.49
C ALA A 154 -26.66 -17.59 -15.14
N THR A 155 -26.86 -18.77 -14.55
CA THR A 155 -28.17 -19.27 -14.11
C THR A 155 -28.45 -19.16 -12.61
N GLU A 156 -27.46 -18.83 -11.78
CA GLU A 156 -27.60 -18.77 -10.33
C GLU A 156 -27.60 -17.33 -9.80
N GLU A 157 -28.61 -16.95 -9.01
CA GLU A 157 -28.54 -15.73 -8.22
C GLU A 157 -27.55 -15.92 -7.07
N ARG A 158 -26.50 -15.09 -7.06
CA ARG A 158 -25.47 -15.08 -6.02
C ARG A 158 -25.19 -13.65 -5.59
N GLU A 159 -24.81 -13.48 -4.34
CA GLU A 159 -24.31 -12.20 -3.83
C GLU A 159 -23.04 -11.76 -4.57
N TYR A 160 -22.86 -10.45 -4.76
CA TYR A 160 -21.76 -9.87 -5.53
C TYR A 160 -20.38 -10.34 -5.08
N GLU A 161 -20.14 -10.42 -3.77
CA GLU A 161 -18.85 -10.88 -3.22
C GLU A 161 -18.58 -12.36 -3.55
N SER A 162 -19.59 -13.21 -3.43
CA SER A 162 -19.50 -14.63 -3.78
C SER A 162 -19.21 -14.83 -5.27
N LEU A 163 -19.83 -14.02 -6.13
CA LEU A 163 -19.53 -13.99 -7.56
C LEU A 163 -18.08 -13.54 -7.82
N TRP A 164 -17.64 -12.45 -7.18
CA TRP A 164 -16.27 -11.94 -7.33
C TRP A 164 -15.22 -12.99 -6.94
N ILE A 165 -15.38 -13.64 -5.78
CA ILE A 165 -14.50 -14.71 -5.29
C ILE A 165 -14.49 -15.89 -6.27
N PHE A 166 -15.66 -16.26 -6.78
CA PHE A 166 -15.77 -17.36 -7.74
C PHE A 166 -15.00 -17.03 -9.02
N HIS A 167 -15.26 -15.88 -9.66
CA HIS A 167 -14.59 -15.48 -10.89
C HIS A 167 -13.08 -15.37 -10.71
N HIS A 168 -12.62 -14.82 -9.58
CA HIS A 168 -11.20 -14.79 -9.25
C HIS A 168 -10.61 -16.20 -9.18
N ASN A 169 -11.28 -17.13 -8.49
CA ASN A 169 -10.82 -18.51 -8.33
C ASN A 169 -10.87 -19.31 -9.63
N LEU A 170 -11.89 -19.08 -10.47
CA LEU A 170 -12.01 -19.70 -11.80
C LEU A 170 -10.83 -19.27 -12.67
N ARG A 171 -10.59 -17.97 -12.77
CA ARG A 171 -9.43 -17.41 -13.48
C ARG A 171 -8.12 -17.99 -12.92
N ALA A 172 -7.99 -18.02 -11.60
CA ALA A 172 -6.80 -18.50 -10.89
C ALA A 172 -6.45 -19.95 -11.22
N LYS A 173 -7.44 -20.84 -11.10
CA LYS A 173 -7.24 -22.29 -11.08
C LYS A 173 -7.32 -22.91 -12.47
N GLU A 174 -8.16 -22.35 -13.33
CA GLU A 174 -8.43 -22.92 -14.65
C GLU A 174 -7.75 -22.14 -15.78
N TRP A 175 -7.87 -20.81 -15.81
CA TRP A 175 -7.39 -20.00 -16.94
C TRP A 175 -5.91 -19.67 -16.89
N GLU A 176 -5.40 -19.17 -15.77
CA GLU A 176 -4.00 -18.76 -15.65
C GLU A 176 -3.00 -19.89 -15.95
N PRO A 177 -3.26 -21.16 -15.61
CA PRO A 177 -2.41 -22.27 -16.05
C PRO A 177 -2.32 -22.45 -17.57
N LEU A 178 -3.30 -21.96 -18.34
CA LEU A 178 -3.28 -21.98 -19.81
C LEU A 178 -2.45 -20.84 -20.41
N ASP A 179 -2.09 -19.83 -19.64
CA ASP A 179 -1.32 -18.66 -20.10
C ASP A 179 0.12 -19.06 -20.48
N SER A 180 0.36 -19.24 -21.78
CA SER A 180 1.68 -19.59 -22.32
C SER A 180 2.78 -18.59 -21.93
N GLN A 181 2.44 -17.30 -21.87
CA GLN A 181 3.34 -16.22 -21.50
C GLN A 181 3.75 -16.37 -20.03
N ARG A 182 2.80 -16.76 -19.16
CA ARG A 182 3.07 -17.00 -17.73
C ARG A 182 3.95 -18.22 -17.52
N ARG A 183 3.73 -19.29 -18.30
CA ARG A 183 4.62 -20.47 -18.30
C ARG A 183 6.04 -20.11 -18.72
N LEU A 184 6.20 -19.29 -19.77
CA LEU A 184 7.49 -18.73 -20.17
C LEU A 184 8.14 -17.91 -19.04
N LEU A 185 7.39 -17.00 -18.41
CA LEU A 185 7.85 -16.21 -17.28
C LEU A 185 8.37 -17.10 -16.14
N CYS A 186 7.63 -18.13 -15.72
CA CYS A 186 8.08 -19.07 -14.71
C CYS A 186 9.38 -19.80 -15.09
N ARG A 187 9.54 -20.21 -16.36
CA ARG A 187 10.79 -20.84 -16.82
C ARG A 187 11.97 -19.87 -16.83
N ILE A 188 11.75 -18.59 -17.16
CA ILE A 188 12.77 -17.55 -17.03
C ILE A 188 13.16 -17.39 -15.57
N LEU A 189 12.18 -17.22 -14.67
CA LEU A 189 12.40 -17.05 -13.22
C LEU A 189 13.16 -18.24 -12.61
N GLN A 190 12.91 -19.46 -13.08
CA GLN A 190 13.63 -20.67 -12.63
C GLN A 190 15.14 -20.63 -12.94
N GLN A 191 15.55 -19.89 -13.98
CA GLN A 191 16.94 -19.78 -14.42
C GLN A 191 17.65 -18.50 -13.94
N MET A 192 16.94 -17.60 -13.26
CA MET A 192 17.49 -16.32 -12.82
C MET A 192 18.38 -16.44 -11.58
N ASP A 193 19.34 -15.51 -11.47
CA ASP A 193 20.09 -15.31 -10.23
C ASP A 193 19.20 -14.64 -9.16
N LEU A 194 18.83 -15.41 -8.15
CA LEU A 194 18.00 -14.92 -7.03
C LEU A 194 18.69 -13.83 -6.21
N ASN A 195 20.02 -13.72 -6.25
CA ASN A 195 20.73 -12.63 -5.56
C ASN A 195 20.41 -11.29 -6.19
N ALA A 196 20.39 -11.22 -7.53
CA ALA A 196 20.03 -9.99 -8.24
C ALA A 196 18.60 -9.54 -7.91
N LEU A 197 17.67 -10.48 -7.67
CA LEU A 197 16.32 -10.17 -7.21
C LEU A 197 16.30 -9.69 -5.75
N ALA A 198 17.01 -10.36 -4.85
CA ALA A 198 17.05 -10.02 -3.42
C ALA A 198 17.67 -8.64 -3.13
N GLU A 199 18.49 -8.12 -4.05
CA GLU A 199 19.11 -6.79 -3.97
C GLU A 199 18.18 -5.63 -4.36
N ILE A 200 17.04 -5.91 -5.00
CA ILE A 200 16.07 -4.88 -5.37
C ILE A 200 15.52 -4.24 -4.08
N PRO A 201 15.56 -2.92 -3.88
CA PRO A 201 14.98 -2.28 -2.69
C PRO A 201 13.45 -2.42 -2.65
N LEU A 202 12.86 -2.42 -1.45
CA LEU A 202 11.39 -2.40 -1.30
C LEU A 202 10.77 -1.21 -2.05
N TRP A 203 9.65 -1.46 -2.72
CA TRP A 203 8.88 -0.50 -3.52
C TRP A 203 9.60 0.00 -4.78
N GLU A 204 10.75 -0.56 -5.10
CA GLU A 204 11.45 -0.29 -6.35
C GLU A 204 11.27 -1.44 -7.36
N ARG A 205 11.43 -1.11 -8.64
CA ARG A 205 11.57 -2.08 -9.73
C ARG A 205 12.99 -2.12 -10.27
N ARG A 206 13.33 -3.23 -10.93
CA ARG A 206 14.44 -3.36 -11.87
C ARG A 206 13.93 -4.08 -13.13
N VAL A 207 14.51 -3.75 -14.28
CA VAL A 207 14.15 -4.40 -15.56
C VAL A 207 15.33 -5.20 -16.09
N PHE A 208 15.13 -6.49 -16.28
CA PHE A 208 16.08 -7.40 -16.89
C PHE A 208 15.74 -7.57 -18.37
N SER A 209 16.73 -7.51 -19.27
CA SER A 209 16.49 -7.65 -20.71
C SER A 209 17.64 -8.34 -21.45
N ASN A 210 17.34 -8.87 -22.64
CA ASN A 210 18.35 -9.27 -23.63
C ASN A 210 18.92 -8.07 -24.41
N MET A 211 18.39 -6.87 -24.18
CA MET A 211 18.91 -5.61 -24.71
C MET A 211 19.91 -4.96 -23.75
N SER A 212 20.81 -4.12 -24.28
CA SER A 212 21.75 -3.33 -23.48
C SER A 212 21.20 -1.95 -23.15
N GLY A 213 21.59 -1.42 -21.99
CA GLY A 213 21.29 -0.05 -21.57
C GLY A 213 21.77 0.23 -20.16
N ARG A 214 22.04 1.49 -19.82
CA ARG A 214 22.43 1.90 -18.46
C ARG A 214 21.45 1.47 -17.37
N TYR A 215 20.15 1.52 -17.65
CA TYR A 215 19.08 1.15 -16.69
C TYR A 215 18.54 -0.28 -16.88
N LEU A 216 19.08 -1.02 -17.86
CA LEU A 216 18.71 -2.41 -18.12
C LEU A 216 19.72 -3.35 -17.47
N LEU A 217 19.22 -4.28 -16.64
CA LEU A 217 20.03 -5.38 -16.14
C LEU A 217 20.08 -6.50 -17.17
N PRO A 218 21.22 -7.22 -17.31
CA PRO A 218 21.32 -8.31 -18.27
C PRO A 218 20.44 -9.49 -17.84
N LEU A 219 19.56 -9.94 -18.73
CA LEU A 219 18.79 -11.17 -18.56
C LEU A 219 19.63 -12.38 -18.97
N ARG A 220 20.39 -12.91 -18.01
CA ARG A 220 21.36 -14.02 -18.22
C ARG A 220 20.67 -15.38 -18.26
N VAL A 221 19.77 -15.59 -19.22
CA VAL A 221 19.08 -16.87 -19.46
C VAL A 221 19.18 -17.27 -20.93
N ASN A 222 19.12 -18.56 -21.23
CA ASN A 222 19.09 -19.02 -22.62
C ASN A 222 17.67 -18.89 -23.20
N LEU A 223 17.37 -17.74 -23.81
CA LEU A 223 16.02 -17.42 -24.28
C LEU A 223 15.56 -18.25 -25.49
N ALA A 224 16.45 -18.65 -26.39
CA ALA A 224 16.06 -19.31 -27.64
C ALA A 224 15.18 -20.57 -27.44
N PRO A 225 15.58 -21.58 -26.64
CA PRO A 225 14.72 -22.75 -26.39
C PRO A 225 13.45 -22.41 -25.60
N LEU A 226 13.50 -21.38 -24.75
CA LEU A 226 12.33 -20.95 -23.97
C LEU A 226 11.27 -20.31 -24.86
N LEU A 227 11.69 -19.44 -25.80
CA LEU A 227 10.81 -18.78 -26.77
C LEU A 227 10.24 -19.78 -27.79
N GLN A 228 11.04 -20.75 -28.25
CA GLN A 228 10.54 -21.80 -29.13
C GLN A 228 9.43 -22.62 -28.47
N ARG A 229 9.63 -23.01 -27.20
CA ARG A 229 8.60 -23.75 -26.45
C ARG A 229 7.36 -22.89 -26.18
N TRP A 230 7.54 -21.62 -25.83
CA TRP A 230 6.44 -20.68 -25.70
C TRP A 230 5.61 -20.61 -26.99
N GLN A 231 6.25 -20.55 -28.15
CA GLN A 231 5.55 -20.53 -29.44
C GLN A 231 4.71 -21.79 -29.64
N THR A 232 5.26 -22.99 -29.37
CA THR A 232 4.50 -24.25 -29.47
C THR A 232 3.30 -24.29 -28.53
N GLU A 233 3.46 -23.83 -27.29
CA GLU A 233 2.37 -23.81 -26.30
C GLU A 233 1.29 -22.79 -26.66
N ARG A 234 1.70 -21.63 -27.19
CA ARG A 234 0.79 -20.62 -27.72
C ARG A 234 0.00 -21.17 -28.92
N GLU A 235 0.65 -21.88 -29.83
CA GLU A 235 -0.01 -22.53 -30.97
C GLU A 235 -1.03 -23.58 -30.51
N ALA A 236 -0.70 -24.39 -29.50
CA ALA A 236 -1.65 -25.34 -28.91
C ALA A 236 -2.88 -24.62 -28.34
N PHE A 237 -2.67 -23.55 -27.58
CA PHE A 237 -3.73 -22.72 -27.01
C PHE A 237 -4.61 -22.06 -28.07
N ASP A 238 -3.99 -21.33 -29.00
CA ASP A 238 -4.67 -20.59 -30.07
C ASP A 238 -5.49 -21.55 -30.95
N SER A 239 -4.95 -22.75 -31.28
CA SER A 239 -5.65 -23.74 -32.12
C SER A 239 -6.97 -24.24 -31.52
N VAL A 240 -7.08 -24.26 -30.19
CA VAL A 240 -8.32 -24.68 -29.49
C VAL A 240 -9.30 -23.52 -29.48
N LEU A 241 -8.86 -22.31 -29.10
CA LEU A 241 -9.74 -21.15 -28.99
C LEU A 241 -10.28 -20.66 -30.33
N THR A 242 -9.51 -20.79 -31.42
CA THR A 242 -10.00 -20.46 -32.76
C THR A 242 -10.86 -21.57 -33.39
N SER A 243 -11.03 -22.71 -32.73
CA SER A 243 -11.91 -23.78 -33.22
C SER A 243 -13.36 -23.49 -32.83
N LEU A 244 -14.28 -23.48 -33.81
CA LEU A 244 -15.72 -23.24 -33.61
C LEU A 244 -16.34 -24.04 -32.45
N ARG A 245 -15.90 -25.28 -32.21
CA ARG A 245 -16.41 -26.15 -31.13
C ARG A 245 -16.17 -25.59 -29.72
N HIS A 246 -15.06 -24.85 -29.53
CA HIS A 246 -14.57 -24.40 -28.23
C HIS A 246 -14.64 -22.88 -28.08
N GLN A 247 -15.31 -22.18 -29.00
CA GLN A 247 -15.49 -20.74 -28.90
C GLN A 247 -16.38 -20.38 -27.69
N PHE A 248 -15.96 -19.33 -27.01
CA PHE A 248 -16.74 -18.65 -25.97
C PHE A 248 -17.90 -17.90 -26.62
N THR A 249 -19.11 -18.10 -26.10
CA THR A 249 -20.29 -17.35 -26.55
C THR A 249 -20.21 -15.90 -26.06
N GLU A 250 -21.08 -15.04 -26.58
CA GLU A 250 -21.15 -13.65 -26.11
C GLU A 250 -21.53 -13.55 -24.63
N SER A 251 -22.39 -14.46 -24.15
CA SER A 251 -22.71 -14.56 -22.72
C SER A 251 -21.51 -14.98 -21.88
N ASP A 252 -20.69 -15.91 -22.38
CA ASP A 252 -19.48 -16.32 -21.67
C ASP A 252 -18.51 -15.13 -21.54
N LYS A 253 -18.32 -14.37 -22.63
CA LYS A 253 -17.47 -13.16 -22.66
C LYS A 253 -17.99 -12.08 -21.71
N GLN A 254 -19.30 -11.81 -21.73
CA GLN A 254 -19.92 -10.84 -20.80
C GLN A 254 -19.71 -11.23 -19.34
N ALA A 255 -19.84 -12.53 -19.01
CA ALA A 255 -19.58 -13.03 -17.66
C ALA A 255 -18.10 -12.86 -17.26
N MET A 256 -17.17 -13.03 -18.20
CA MET A 256 -15.75 -12.75 -17.98
C MET A 256 -15.51 -11.25 -17.74
N ASP A 257 -16.03 -10.39 -18.62
CA ASP A 257 -15.82 -8.94 -18.58
C ASP A 257 -16.41 -8.29 -17.32
N TYR A 258 -17.51 -8.83 -16.77
CA TYR A 258 -18.20 -8.29 -15.59
C TYR A 258 -17.28 -8.08 -14.37
N PHE A 259 -16.25 -8.92 -14.20
CA PHE A 259 -15.28 -8.82 -13.10
C PHE A 259 -13.88 -8.40 -13.57
N TRP A 260 -13.80 -7.63 -14.66
CA TRP A 260 -12.54 -7.16 -15.23
C TRP A 260 -11.58 -8.31 -15.57
N TRP A 261 -12.11 -9.45 -16.01
CA TRP A 261 -11.31 -10.53 -16.58
C TRP A 261 -10.89 -10.16 -18.01
N ASP A 262 -10.16 -9.04 -18.12
CA ASP A 262 -9.71 -8.43 -19.37
C ASP A 262 -8.71 -9.34 -20.08
N VAL A 263 -9.19 -10.31 -20.85
CA VAL A 263 -8.37 -11.20 -21.66
C VAL A 263 -8.81 -11.13 -23.11
N GLU A 264 -7.86 -10.85 -24.00
CA GLU A 264 -8.08 -10.97 -25.44
C GLU A 264 -8.23 -12.47 -25.78
N ILE A 265 -9.46 -12.87 -26.08
CA ILE A 265 -9.77 -14.21 -26.57
C ILE A 265 -9.64 -14.19 -28.10
N PRO A 266 -8.70 -14.94 -28.71
CA PRO A 266 -8.57 -15.00 -30.15
C PRO A 266 -9.87 -15.47 -30.82
N ASP A 267 -10.32 -14.76 -31.84
CA ASP A 267 -11.46 -15.17 -32.68
C ASP A 267 -10.97 -15.91 -33.93
N ALA A 268 -11.75 -16.87 -34.41
CA ALA A 268 -11.51 -17.59 -35.66
C ALA A 268 -11.42 -16.65 -36.87
N GLN A 269 -12.09 -15.49 -36.82
CA GLN A 269 -12.09 -14.50 -37.91
C GLN A 269 -10.84 -13.59 -37.92
N SER A 270 -10.06 -13.57 -36.83
CA SER A 270 -8.86 -12.74 -36.69
C SER A 270 -7.78 -13.54 -35.95
N PRO A 271 -7.14 -14.50 -36.64
CA PRO A 271 -6.14 -15.35 -36.01
C PRO A 271 -4.96 -14.51 -35.50
N PRO A 272 -4.40 -14.84 -34.33
CA PRO A 272 -3.34 -14.07 -33.71
C PRO A 272 -2.05 -14.10 -34.54
N GLU A 273 -1.32 -13.00 -34.51
CA GLU A 273 -0.12 -12.84 -35.31
C GLU A 273 1.04 -13.73 -34.79
N ARG A 274 1.63 -14.53 -35.66
CA ARG A 274 2.66 -15.55 -35.32
C ARG A 274 4.10 -15.02 -35.42
N ARG A 275 4.38 -13.88 -34.78
CA ARG A 275 5.72 -13.29 -34.77
C ARG A 275 6.51 -13.77 -33.55
N MET A 276 7.80 -14.05 -33.76
CA MET A 276 8.74 -14.30 -32.68
C MET A 276 9.21 -12.98 -32.06
N PRO A 277 9.30 -12.89 -30.72
CA PRO A 277 9.85 -11.71 -30.08
C PRO A 277 11.37 -11.64 -30.28
N THR A 278 11.85 -10.44 -30.58
CA THR A 278 13.28 -10.14 -30.66
C THR A 278 13.79 -9.47 -29.39
N LYS A 279 12.89 -8.83 -28.63
CA LYS A 279 13.19 -8.11 -27.40
C LYS A 279 12.36 -8.71 -26.25
N VAL A 280 12.99 -8.95 -25.12
CA VAL A 280 12.36 -9.48 -23.91
C VAL A 280 12.68 -8.54 -22.76
N TYR A 281 11.65 -8.06 -22.07
CA TYR A 281 11.78 -7.28 -20.85
C TYR A 281 11.08 -7.98 -19.70
N LEU A 282 11.81 -8.22 -18.62
CA LEU A 282 11.30 -8.73 -17.36
C LEU A 282 11.41 -7.65 -16.29
N GLU A 283 10.30 -7.05 -15.93
CA GLU A 283 10.20 -6.15 -14.79
C GLU A 283 10.04 -6.98 -13.51
N ALA A 284 10.91 -6.72 -12.54
CA ALA A 284 10.81 -7.26 -11.19
C ALA A 284 10.60 -6.10 -10.21
N GLN A 285 9.38 -6.00 -9.67
CA GLN A 285 9.01 -5.02 -8.65
C GLN A 285 9.05 -5.68 -7.28
N ARG A 286 9.73 -5.07 -6.31
CA ARG A 286 9.67 -5.51 -4.92
C ARG A 286 8.52 -4.83 -4.19
N VAL A 287 7.70 -5.61 -3.51
CA VAL A 287 6.51 -5.14 -2.76
C VAL A 287 6.58 -5.59 -1.30
N ASP A 288 5.87 -4.90 -0.40
CA ASP A 288 5.77 -5.28 1.02
C ASP A 288 4.77 -6.43 1.21
N SER A 289 5.16 -7.65 0.82
CA SER A 289 4.39 -8.87 1.02
C SER A 289 5.27 -10.05 1.46
N LYS A 290 4.65 -11.15 1.93
CA LYS A 290 5.36 -12.35 2.45
C LYS A 290 6.40 -12.90 1.48
N ALA A 291 6.12 -12.85 0.17
CA ALA A 291 7.01 -13.32 -0.88
C ALA A 291 7.71 -12.17 -1.64
N GLY A 292 7.16 -10.96 -1.57
CA GLY A 292 7.91 -9.72 -1.79
C GLY A 292 8.11 -9.26 -3.23
N PHE A 293 7.55 -9.92 -4.25
CA PHE A 293 7.74 -9.52 -5.65
C PHE A 293 6.47 -9.60 -6.52
N LEU A 294 6.41 -8.71 -7.50
CA LEU A 294 5.55 -8.78 -8.69
C LEU A 294 6.47 -8.82 -9.91
N PHE A 295 6.26 -9.80 -10.79
CA PHE A 295 7.02 -9.93 -12.04
C PHE A 295 6.12 -9.66 -13.24
N THR A 296 6.58 -8.84 -14.18
CA THR A 296 5.88 -8.55 -15.44
C THR A 296 6.78 -8.88 -16.61
N LEU A 297 6.29 -9.71 -17.54
CA LEU A 297 7.01 -10.07 -18.77
C LEU A 297 6.41 -9.30 -19.95
N TYR A 298 7.27 -8.72 -20.78
CA TYR A 298 6.92 -8.13 -22.06
C TYR A 298 7.72 -8.81 -23.17
N LEU A 299 7.03 -9.38 -24.14
CA LEU A 299 7.59 -9.92 -25.39
C LEU A 299 7.34 -8.90 -26.49
N VAL A 300 8.41 -8.47 -27.15
CA VAL A 300 8.38 -7.27 -27.99
C VAL A 300 9.05 -7.57 -29.34
N ASP A 301 8.47 -7.04 -30.41
CA ASP A 301 9.02 -7.15 -31.77
C ASP A 301 10.20 -6.18 -32.01
N GLU A 302 10.75 -6.23 -33.22
CA GLU A 302 11.87 -5.37 -33.60
C GLU A 302 11.48 -3.88 -33.57
N ALA A 303 10.25 -3.58 -33.95
CA ALA A 303 9.68 -2.23 -33.97
C ALA A 303 9.34 -1.67 -32.56
N GLY A 304 9.45 -2.48 -31.50
CA GLY A 304 9.14 -2.05 -30.13
C GLY A 304 7.67 -2.20 -29.73
N ARG A 305 6.87 -2.93 -30.52
CA ARG A 305 5.46 -3.26 -30.22
C ARG A 305 5.36 -4.54 -29.39
N VAL A 306 4.48 -4.52 -28.40
CA VAL A 306 4.22 -5.68 -27.55
C VAL A 306 3.49 -6.75 -28.35
N LEU A 307 4.10 -7.93 -28.44
CA LEU A 307 3.50 -9.14 -29.01
C LEU A 307 2.69 -9.92 -27.99
N ALA A 308 3.14 -9.89 -26.73
CA ALA A 308 2.44 -10.47 -25.60
C ALA A 308 3.00 -9.94 -24.28
N SER A 309 2.17 -9.96 -23.24
CA SER A 309 2.57 -9.60 -21.88
C SER A 309 1.80 -10.41 -20.84
N THR A 310 2.41 -10.62 -19.68
CA THR A 310 1.77 -11.28 -18.55
C THR A 310 2.38 -10.79 -17.24
N GLN A 311 1.73 -11.12 -16.14
CA GLN A 311 2.21 -10.86 -14.80
C GLN A 311 2.12 -12.12 -13.95
N TYR A 312 3.13 -12.30 -13.10
CA TYR A 312 3.12 -13.30 -12.05
C TYR A 312 3.14 -12.57 -10.70
N PRO A 313 1.96 -12.23 -10.14
CA PRO A 313 1.90 -11.88 -8.73
C PRO A 313 2.23 -13.12 -7.92
N LEU A 314 3.08 -12.97 -6.91
CA LEU A 314 3.17 -13.94 -5.83
C LEU A 314 1.82 -13.95 -5.09
N ARG A 315 0.96 -14.88 -5.49
CA ARG A 315 -0.49 -14.76 -5.29
C ARG A 315 -0.89 -14.84 -3.82
N VAL A 316 -1.95 -14.10 -3.50
CA VAL A 316 -2.90 -14.42 -2.45
C VAL A 316 -4.08 -15.09 -3.15
N VAL A 317 -4.37 -16.35 -2.84
CA VAL A 317 -5.68 -16.90 -3.18
C VAL A 317 -6.69 -16.09 -2.37
N TRP A 318 -7.62 -15.43 -3.05
CA TRP A 318 -8.69 -14.73 -2.37
C TRP A 318 -9.67 -15.77 -1.85
N GLU A 319 -9.44 -16.18 -0.61
CA GLU A 319 -10.45 -16.78 0.22
C GLU A 319 -11.28 -15.63 0.79
N GLY A 320 -12.61 -15.74 0.81
CA GLY A 320 -13.46 -14.72 1.43
C GLY A 320 -12.98 -14.44 2.86
N GLU A 321 -13.17 -13.21 3.34
CA GLU A 321 -12.60 -12.73 4.62
C GLU A 321 -12.83 -13.74 5.75
N GLU A 322 -14.04 -14.29 5.84
CA GLU A 322 -14.40 -15.31 6.85
C GLU A 322 -13.59 -16.61 6.73
N ARG A 323 -13.36 -17.13 5.52
CA ARG A 323 -12.54 -18.35 5.34
C ARG A 323 -11.07 -18.10 5.69
N TRP A 324 -10.55 -16.94 5.30
CA TRP A 324 -9.20 -16.54 5.68
C TRP A 324 -9.07 -16.41 7.20
N LEU A 325 -10.05 -15.80 7.86
CA LEU A 325 -10.11 -15.71 9.33
C LEU A 325 -10.18 -17.10 9.97
N GLU A 326 -11.04 -17.99 9.47
CA GLU A 326 -11.15 -19.38 9.93
C GLU A 326 -9.82 -20.14 9.81
N GLN A 327 -9.11 -19.98 8.70
CA GLN A 327 -7.79 -20.59 8.52
C GLN A 327 -6.79 -20.04 9.54
N GLN A 328 -6.72 -18.71 9.71
CA GLN A 328 -5.82 -18.11 10.69
C GLN A 328 -6.13 -18.55 12.12
N ILE A 329 -7.41 -18.65 12.49
CA ILE A 329 -7.84 -19.15 13.80
C ILE A 329 -7.50 -20.64 13.97
N ARG A 330 -7.58 -21.43 12.90
CA ARG A 330 -7.18 -22.85 12.94
C ARG A 330 -5.67 -23.00 13.17
N GLU A 331 -4.86 -22.17 12.50
CA GLU A 331 -3.41 -22.15 12.67
C GLU A 331 -2.99 -21.62 14.06
N ASP A 332 -3.76 -20.68 14.61
CA ASP A 332 -3.53 -20.09 15.93
C ASP A 332 -4.86 -19.82 16.66
N PRO A 333 -5.33 -20.77 17.49
CA PRO A 333 -6.62 -20.67 18.20
C PRO A 333 -6.73 -19.46 19.13
N THR A 334 -5.60 -18.86 19.54
CA THR A 334 -5.60 -17.61 20.32
C THR A 334 -6.27 -16.48 19.54
N LEU A 335 -6.20 -16.48 18.21
CA LEU A 335 -6.79 -15.42 17.38
C LEU A 335 -8.32 -15.36 17.45
N ALA A 336 -8.99 -16.43 17.90
CA ALA A 336 -10.44 -16.44 18.12
C ALA A 336 -10.84 -15.69 19.41
N LYS A 337 -9.87 -15.44 20.32
CA LYS A 337 -10.13 -14.75 21.59
C LYS A 337 -10.36 -13.27 21.35
N LEU A 338 -11.16 -12.67 22.23
CA LEU A 338 -11.50 -11.25 22.15
C LEU A 338 -10.34 -10.37 22.62
N VAL A 339 -10.22 -9.20 22.00
CA VAL A 339 -9.33 -8.14 22.48
C VAL A 339 -9.91 -7.47 23.72
N GLU A 340 -9.05 -7.26 24.72
CA GLU A 340 -9.36 -6.56 25.95
C GLU A 340 -9.01 -5.07 25.81
N TRP A 341 -9.99 -4.26 25.42
CA TRP A 341 -9.79 -2.82 25.33
C TRP A 341 -9.66 -2.17 26.70
N ARG A 342 -8.56 -1.46 26.93
CA ARG A 342 -8.44 -0.52 28.04
C ARG A 342 -9.43 0.62 27.87
N GLU A 343 -9.81 1.24 28.99
CA GLU A 343 -10.73 2.38 28.98
C GLU A 343 -10.24 3.52 28.09
N GLU A 344 -8.94 3.84 28.16
CA GLU A 344 -8.30 4.84 27.30
C GLU A 344 -8.45 4.49 25.79
N THR A 345 -8.32 3.21 25.42
CA THR A 345 -8.51 2.77 24.03
C THR A 345 -9.96 2.85 23.59
N ARG A 346 -10.93 2.54 24.49
CA ARG A 346 -12.36 2.72 24.19
C ARG A 346 -12.70 4.18 23.95
N GLN A 347 -12.18 5.08 24.78
CA GLN A 347 -12.36 6.53 24.61
C GLN A 347 -11.74 7.01 23.29
N TRP A 348 -10.55 6.50 22.94
CA TRP A 348 -9.92 6.81 21.65
C TRP A 348 -10.74 6.30 20.46
N LEU A 349 -11.29 5.08 20.52
CA LEU A 349 -12.17 4.53 19.49
C LEU A 349 -13.47 5.34 19.34
N GLN A 350 -14.08 5.70 20.47
CA GLN A 350 -15.26 6.57 20.48
C GLN A 350 -14.96 7.96 19.92
N ALA A 351 -13.76 8.51 20.13
CA ALA A 351 -13.37 9.79 19.55
C ALA A 351 -13.40 9.79 18.01
N TRP A 352 -13.14 8.65 17.36
CA TRP A 352 -13.29 8.54 15.89
C TRP A 352 -14.75 8.74 15.42
N THR A 353 -15.74 8.33 16.22
CA THR A 353 -17.16 8.52 15.87
C THR A 353 -17.56 9.99 15.80
N VAL A 354 -16.80 10.89 16.45
CA VAL A 354 -16.98 12.34 16.31
C VAL A 354 -16.72 12.79 14.88
N LEU A 355 -15.70 12.22 14.21
CA LEU A 355 -15.36 12.55 12.83
C LEU A 355 -16.45 12.08 11.85
N ASP A 356 -17.10 10.95 12.14
CA ASP A 356 -18.16 10.38 11.29
C ASP A 356 -19.54 11.02 11.52
N SER A 357 -19.71 11.81 12.58
CA SER A 357 -21.02 12.35 12.94
C SER A 357 -21.54 13.40 11.94
N ARG A 358 -22.76 13.20 11.42
CA ARG A 358 -23.37 14.04 10.35
C ARG A 358 -24.19 15.24 10.88
N GLY A 359 -23.86 15.74 12.06
CA GLY A 359 -24.64 16.75 12.77
C GLY A 359 -23.94 18.10 12.92
N GLU A 360 -24.08 18.68 14.12
CA GLU A 360 -23.35 19.88 14.52
C GLU A 360 -21.84 19.65 14.46
N VAL A 361 -21.12 20.67 14.00
CA VAL A 361 -19.65 20.64 13.94
C VAL A 361 -19.10 20.69 15.36
N LYS A 362 -18.27 19.72 15.69
CA LYS A 362 -17.60 19.56 16.98
C LYS A 362 -16.12 19.90 16.86
N PRO A 363 -15.46 20.31 17.95
CA PRO A 363 -14.01 20.45 17.94
C PRO A 363 -13.33 19.11 17.65
N PHE A 364 -12.15 19.18 17.02
CA PHE A 364 -11.35 17.99 16.80
C PHE A 364 -10.96 17.33 18.14
N PRO A 365 -11.24 16.03 18.34
CA PRO A 365 -10.96 15.39 19.63
C PRO A 365 -9.46 15.38 19.96
N GLU A 366 -9.10 15.87 21.16
CA GLU A 366 -7.70 15.94 21.60
C GLU A 366 -7.02 14.56 21.62
N LEU A 367 -7.76 13.49 21.97
CA LEU A 367 -7.25 12.11 21.95
C LEU A 367 -6.78 11.64 20.57
N LEU A 368 -7.25 12.27 19.50
CA LEU A 368 -6.84 11.96 18.13
C LEU A 368 -5.65 12.80 17.67
N ASP A 369 -5.13 13.73 18.49
CA ASP A 369 -3.93 14.51 18.13
C ASP A 369 -2.66 13.65 18.28
N PRO A 370 -1.99 13.28 17.17
CA PRO A 370 -0.85 12.37 17.22
C PRO A 370 0.37 12.96 17.92
N ALA A 371 0.49 14.30 18.00
CA ALA A 371 1.60 14.95 18.71
C ALA A 371 1.44 14.90 20.23
N LYS A 372 0.19 14.80 20.72
CA LYS A 372 -0.13 14.70 22.14
C LYS A 372 -0.22 13.24 22.60
N HIS A 373 -0.78 12.39 21.75
CA HIS A 373 -1.01 10.98 22.05
C HIS A 373 -0.41 10.08 20.96
N GLU A 374 0.60 9.28 21.32
CA GLU A 374 1.18 8.29 20.40
C GLU A 374 0.11 7.28 19.93
N PRO A 375 -0.28 7.26 18.65
CA PRO A 375 -1.42 6.44 18.22
C PRO A 375 -1.21 4.93 18.38
N LEU A 376 0.03 4.44 18.35
CA LEU A 376 0.34 3.01 18.57
C LEU A 376 0.06 2.56 20.02
N ARG A 377 -0.17 3.49 20.95
CA ARG A 377 -0.50 3.20 22.35
C ARG A 377 -1.91 2.61 22.54
N PHE A 378 -2.78 2.69 21.53
CA PHE A 378 -4.19 2.30 21.63
C PHE A 378 -4.41 0.88 21.06
N VAL A 379 -5.01 0.76 19.86
CA VAL A 379 -5.42 -0.52 19.25
C VAL A 379 -4.28 -1.53 19.15
N ALA A 380 -3.13 -1.13 18.60
CA ALA A 380 -1.99 -2.03 18.43
C ALA A 380 -1.46 -2.56 19.77
N THR A 381 -1.41 -1.69 20.80
CA THR A 381 -1.01 -2.08 22.15
C THR A 381 -1.95 -3.10 22.76
N ASP A 382 -3.26 -2.85 22.72
CA ASP A 382 -4.24 -3.72 23.37
C ASP A 382 -4.34 -5.06 22.66
N ALA A 383 -4.32 -5.06 21.32
CA ALA A 383 -4.30 -6.29 20.54
C ALA A 383 -3.08 -7.17 20.86
N LEU A 384 -1.86 -6.60 20.87
CA LEU A 384 -0.64 -7.36 21.17
C LEU A 384 -0.61 -7.85 22.63
N ARG A 385 -1.07 -7.02 23.59
CA ARG A 385 -1.15 -7.41 25.01
C ARG A 385 -2.18 -8.51 25.23
N SER A 386 -3.37 -8.42 24.66
CA SER A 386 -4.37 -9.49 24.74
C SER A 386 -3.85 -10.78 24.13
N TYR A 387 -3.19 -10.72 22.97
CA TYR A 387 -2.57 -11.88 22.35
C TYR A 387 -1.53 -12.55 23.28
N ALA A 388 -0.65 -11.76 23.90
CA ALA A 388 0.34 -12.28 24.85
C ALA A 388 -0.31 -12.89 26.11
N ARG A 389 -1.30 -12.18 26.70
CA ARG A 389 -2.02 -12.63 27.91
C ARG A 389 -2.81 -13.91 27.71
N HIS A 390 -3.52 -14.06 26.60
CA HIS A 390 -4.24 -15.28 26.25
C HIS A 390 -3.33 -16.50 26.08
N ARG A 391 -2.02 -16.26 25.94
CA ARG A 391 -0.98 -17.29 25.90
C ARG A 391 -0.12 -17.36 27.17
N SER A 392 -0.47 -16.56 28.19
CA SER A 392 0.28 -16.42 29.44
C SER A 392 1.76 -16.07 29.22
N LEU A 393 2.04 -15.20 28.25
CA LEU A 393 3.38 -14.75 27.90
C LEU A 393 3.61 -13.31 28.36
N SER A 394 4.87 -13.02 28.70
CA SER A 394 5.38 -11.64 28.73
C SER A 394 5.50 -11.09 27.31
N LEU A 395 5.56 -9.77 27.14
CA LEU A 395 5.62 -9.11 25.84
C LEU A 395 6.75 -8.08 25.79
N VAL A 396 7.56 -8.17 24.74
CA VAL A 396 8.51 -7.12 24.36
C VAL A 396 8.37 -6.90 22.85
N ALA A 397 8.05 -5.69 22.43
CA ALA A 397 7.71 -5.40 21.05
C ALA A 397 8.30 -4.08 20.55
N LEU A 398 8.63 -4.04 19.25
CA LEU A 398 8.86 -2.84 18.45
C LEU A 398 7.69 -2.65 17.47
N PRO A 399 6.61 -1.95 17.86
CA PRO A 399 5.55 -1.53 16.94
C PRO A 399 6.08 -0.57 15.85
N ASP A 400 5.83 -0.89 14.59
CA ASP A 400 6.01 0.05 13.47
C ASP A 400 4.69 0.71 13.05
N ASP A 401 4.78 1.81 12.30
CA ASP A 401 3.64 2.66 11.95
C ASP A 401 2.61 1.94 11.05
N ARG A 402 2.94 0.80 10.41
CA ARG A 402 1.96 0.02 9.65
C ARG A 402 0.88 -0.58 10.54
N LEU A 403 1.15 -0.75 11.84
CA LEU A 403 0.15 -1.22 12.80
C LEU A 403 -0.97 -0.20 13.04
N LEU A 404 -0.82 1.05 12.58
CA LEU A 404 -1.90 2.04 12.54
C LEU A 404 -3.04 1.64 11.60
N LEU A 405 -2.75 0.78 10.62
CA LEU A 405 -3.74 0.25 9.68
C LEU A 405 -4.59 -0.88 10.30
N TRP A 406 -4.26 -1.37 11.50
CA TRP A 406 -5.14 -2.28 12.22
C TRP A 406 -6.46 -1.58 12.55
N ARG A 407 -7.56 -2.22 12.16
CA ARG A 407 -8.90 -1.66 12.31
C ARG A 407 -9.58 -2.24 13.54
N ALA A 408 -10.32 -1.40 14.23
CA ALA A 408 -11.19 -1.79 15.31
C ALA A 408 -12.51 -1.02 15.19
N ASP A 409 -13.60 -1.63 15.66
CA ASP A 409 -14.92 -1.05 15.69
C ASP A 409 -14.89 0.23 16.53
N PRO A 410 -15.28 1.39 15.96
CA PRO A 410 -15.33 2.66 16.69
C PRO A 410 -16.24 2.65 17.92
N SER A 411 -17.20 1.73 18.02
CA SER A 411 -18.04 1.57 19.21
C SER A 411 -17.27 1.02 20.42
N GLY A 412 -16.06 0.51 20.22
CA GLY A 412 -15.24 -0.08 21.29
C GLY A 412 -15.72 -1.45 21.75
N LYS A 413 -16.61 -2.10 20.98
CA LYS A 413 -17.01 -3.49 21.24
C LYS A 413 -15.80 -4.42 21.13
N PRO A 414 -15.65 -5.40 22.05
CA PRO A 414 -14.64 -6.44 21.90
C PRO A 414 -14.82 -7.21 20.59
N GLN A 415 -13.72 -7.45 19.90
CA GLN A 415 -13.68 -8.20 18.65
C GLN A 415 -12.64 -9.32 18.73
N PRO A 416 -12.75 -10.39 17.93
CA PRO A 416 -11.71 -11.40 17.83
C PRO A 416 -10.37 -10.78 17.40
N LEU A 417 -9.27 -11.25 17.97
CA LEU A 417 -7.91 -10.84 17.60
C LEU A 417 -7.66 -10.98 16.09
N ALA A 418 -8.21 -12.02 15.46
CA ALA A 418 -8.11 -12.25 14.01
C ALA A 418 -8.63 -11.06 13.17
N ARG A 419 -9.72 -10.40 13.60
CA ARG A 419 -10.31 -9.25 12.90
C ARG A 419 -9.57 -7.93 13.11
N VAL A 420 -8.75 -7.84 14.16
CA VAL A 420 -7.95 -6.65 14.45
C VAL A 420 -6.56 -6.78 13.85
N MET A 421 -5.92 -7.95 14.01
CA MET A 421 -4.55 -8.24 13.58
C MET A 421 -4.49 -8.71 12.11
N THR A 422 -5.24 -8.05 11.21
CA THR A 422 -5.47 -8.48 9.82
C THR A 422 -4.21 -8.63 8.97
N SER A 423 -3.11 -7.97 9.35
CA SER A 423 -1.84 -8.00 8.64
C SER A 423 -0.67 -8.45 9.54
N ARG A 424 -0.90 -9.49 10.35
CA ARG A 424 0.12 -10.08 11.25
C ARG A 424 1.38 -10.54 10.52
N ASN A 425 1.28 -10.87 9.23
CA ASN A 425 2.41 -11.29 8.38
C ASN A 425 3.47 -10.19 8.18
N TRP A 426 3.17 -8.92 8.48
CA TRP A 426 4.16 -7.83 8.54
C TRP A 426 5.09 -7.90 9.75
N LEU A 427 4.74 -8.72 10.74
CA LEU A 427 5.47 -8.87 11.99
C LEU A 427 6.27 -10.18 11.98
N HIS A 428 7.45 -10.12 12.56
CA HIS A 428 8.16 -11.27 13.08
C HIS A 428 7.81 -11.45 14.55
N MET A 429 7.11 -12.54 14.86
CA MET A 429 6.71 -12.91 16.22
C MET A 429 7.45 -14.19 16.62
N SER A 430 8.13 -14.18 17.76
CA SER A 430 8.82 -15.36 18.29
C SER A 430 8.63 -15.44 19.80
N VAL A 431 8.52 -16.65 20.35
CA VAL A 431 8.46 -16.88 21.79
C VAL A 431 9.80 -17.45 22.25
N VAL A 432 10.46 -16.79 23.19
CA VAL A 432 11.70 -17.26 23.83
C VAL A 432 11.57 -17.03 25.31
N GLU A 433 11.82 -18.06 26.12
CA GLU A 433 11.85 -17.96 27.59
C GLU A 433 10.54 -17.39 28.18
N GLY A 434 9.39 -17.73 27.58
CA GLY A 434 8.08 -17.22 28.03
C GLY A 434 7.79 -15.76 27.61
N VAL A 435 8.65 -15.16 26.78
CA VAL A 435 8.50 -13.80 26.26
C VAL A 435 8.13 -13.84 24.78
N LEU A 436 6.99 -13.26 24.45
CA LEU A 436 6.61 -12.93 23.08
C LEU A 436 7.41 -11.71 22.62
N ARG A 437 8.32 -11.92 21.68
CA ARG A 437 9.11 -10.88 21.01
C ARG A 437 8.47 -10.54 19.67
N VAL A 438 8.14 -9.27 19.48
CA VAL A 438 7.51 -8.79 18.24
C VAL A 438 8.35 -7.68 17.63
N LYS A 439 8.68 -7.79 16.35
CA LYS A 439 9.32 -6.71 15.59
C LYS A 439 8.88 -6.73 14.12
N PRO A 440 9.14 -5.68 13.33
CA PRO A 440 8.83 -5.69 11.92
C PRO A 440 9.57 -6.83 11.22
N ARG A 441 8.88 -7.53 10.31
CA ARG A 441 9.54 -8.44 9.38
C ARG A 441 10.43 -7.62 8.44
N ALA A 442 11.63 -8.13 8.15
CA ALA A 442 12.64 -7.39 7.39
C ALA A 442 12.95 -5.99 7.98
N SER A 443 13.14 -5.93 9.30
CA SER A 443 13.23 -4.69 10.08
C SER A 443 14.27 -3.70 9.57
N SER A 444 15.38 -4.16 8.98
CA SER A 444 16.42 -3.25 8.48
C SER A 444 15.96 -2.35 7.33
N LEU A 445 14.87 -2.73 6.65
CA LEU A 445 14.30 -1.96 5.55
C LEU A 445 13.42 -0.80 6.04
N TYR A 446 12.99 -0.83 7.30
CA TYR A 446 12.04 0.10 7.92
C TYR A 446 12.67 1.04 8.94
N TRP A 447 13.95 0.87 9.27
CA TRP A 447 14.64 1.76 10.19
C TRP A 447 14.61 3.22 9.71
N GLY A 448 14.36 4.14 10.64
CA GLY A 448 14.32 5.58 10.35
C GLY A 448 13.11 6.02 9.49
N ARG A 449 12.13 5.15 9.25
CA ARG A 449 10.91 5.48 8.50
C ARG A 449 9.73 5.92 9.37
N ARG A 450 9.96 6.13 10.67
CA ARG A 450 8.94 6.63 11.61
C ARG A 450 8.40 7.97 11.12
N GLU A 451 7.08 8.10 10.99
CA GLU A 451 6.45 9.32 10.52
C GLU A 451 6.39 10.36 11.67
N SER A 452 6.59 11.65 11.38
CA SER A 452 6.53 12.69 12.43
C SER A 452 5.10 12.94 12.88
N ARG A 453 4.87 12.75 14.18
CA ARG A 453 3.60 12.98 14.85
C ARG A 453 3.27 14.48 14.89
N GLU A 454 4.27 15.32 15.08
CA GLU A 454 4.16 16.79 15.11
C GLU A 454 3.77 17.35 13.76
N ALA A 455 4.39 16.86 12.68
CA ALA A 455 4.06 17.28 11.33
C ALA A 455 2.64 16.83 10.94
N MET A 456 2.24 15.60 11.31
CA MET A 456 0.87 15.14 11.11
C MET A 456 -0.15 15.97 11.91
N SER A 457 0.13 16.30 13.16
CA SER A 457 -0.75 17.14 13.99
C SER A 457 -0.98 18.52 13.35
N ARG A 458 0.08 19.18 12.88
CA ARG A 458 -0.02 20.45 12.15
C ARG A 458 -0.84 20.32 10.86
N TRP A 459 -0.66 19.22 10.13
CA TRP A 459 -1.41 18.96 8.90
C TRP A 459 -2.91 18.77 9.19
N ILE A 460 -3.27 18.01 10.23
CA ILE A 460 -4.66 17.84 10.69
C ILE A 460 -5.26 19.19 11.09
N GLN A 461 -4.59 19.95 11.96
CA GLN A 461 -5.07 21.24 12.45
C GLN A 461 -5.36 22.20 11.30
N ARG A 462 -4.42 22.32 10.35
CA ARG A 462 -4.61 23.16 9.16
C ARG A 462 -5.83 22.77 8.32
N ILE A 463 -6.09 21.47 8.14
CA ILE A 463 -7.26 20.99 7.40
C ILE A 463 -8.56 21.25 8.16
N VAL A 464 -8.57 20.99 9.47
CA VAL A 464 -9.73 21.22 10.34
C VAL A 464 -10.08 22.70 10.39
N GLU A 465 -9.11 23.57 10.63
CA GLU A 465 -9.29 25.03 10.67
C GLU A 465 -9.81 25.58 9.34
N ARG A 466 -9.31 25.05 8.22
CA ARG A 466 -9.72 25.50 6.89
C ARG A 466 -11.03 24.86 6.42
N GLY A 467 -11.41 23.69 6.94
CA GLY A 467 -12.64 22.98 6.59
C GLY A 467 -12.63 22.25 5.24
N TYR A 468 -11.48 22.08 4.58
CA TYR A 468 -11.30 21.30 3.34
C TYR A 468 -9.82 21.01 3.09
N ILE A 469 -9.51 20.06 2.22
CA ILE A 469 -8.13 19.73 1.80
C ILE A 469 -7.75 20.47 0.50
N THR A 470 -6.54 21.04 0.40
CA THR A 470 -6.00 21.62 -0.85
C THR A 470 -5.01 20.68 -1.52
N LEU A 471 -4.60 21.01 -2.74
CA LEU A 471 -3.60 20.24 -3.48
C LEU A 471 -2.26 20.15 -2.73
N GLU A 472 -1.84 21.22 -2.02
CA GLU A 472 -0.63 21.19 -1.19
C GLU A 472 -0.74 20.19 -0.02
N ASP A 473 -1.90 20.05 0.60
CA ASP A 473 -2.10 19.09 1.67
C ASP A 473 -2.08 17.64 1.16
N ALA A 474 -2.57 17.41 -0.06
CA ALA A 474 -2.42 16.12 -0.74
C ALA A 474 -0.95 15.77 -1.04
N PHE A 475 -0.09 16.76 -1.26
CA PHE A 475 1.36 16.54 -1.38
C PHE A 475 2.01 16.21 -0.04
N ASP A 476 1.54 16.83 1.05
CA ASP A 476 2.07 16.56 2.39
C ASP A 476 1.80 15.12 2.87
N VAL A 477 0.77 14.46 2.34
CA VAL A 477 0.49 13.02 2.56
C VAL A 477 1.71 12.15 2.23
N ALA A 478 2.51 12.52 1.22
CA ALA A 478 3.71 11.76 0.85
C ALA A 478 4.75 11.68 1.98
N ASN A 479 4.70 12.56 2.99
CA ASN A 479 5.60 12.54 4.14
C ASN A 479 5.06 11.70 5.32
N HIS A 480 3.77 11.39 5.31
CA HIS A 480 3.03 10.79 6.42
C HIS A 480 2.02 9.76 5.92
N ARG A 481 2.40 8.90 4.98
CA ARG A 481 1.45 8.05 4.25
C ARG A 481 0.56 7.22 5.17
N LEU A 482 1.13 6.56 6.18
CA LEU A 482 0.41 5.63 7.07
C LEU A 482 -0.51 6.37 8.03
N LEU A 483 -0.02 7.48 8.63
CA LEU A 483 -0.86 8.34 9.46
C LEU A 483 -1.95 9.00 8.61
N ALA A 484 -1.62 9.58 7.48
CA ALA A 484 -2.59 10.20 6.59
C ALA A 484 -3.65 9.18 6.13
N GLU A 485 -3.28 7.96 5.75
CA GLU A 485 -4.24 6.91 5.41
C GLU A 485 -5.20 6.61 6.56
N ARG A 486 -4.70 6.56 7.81
CA ARG A 486 -5.54 6.36 8.99
C ARG A 486 -6.53 7.51 9.22
N TYR A 487 -6.10 8.76 9.03
CA TYR A 487 -6.91 9.93 9.37
C TYR A 487 -7.78 10.41 8.21
N MET A 488 -7.31 10.38 6.96
CA MET A 488 -8.00 10.94 5.79
C MET A 488 -9.39 10.37 5.59
N LEU A 489 -9.55 9.04 5.72
CA LEU A 489 -10.83 8.38 5.48
C LEU A 489 -11.95 8.90 6.40
N ALA A 490 -11.61 9.24 7.65
CA ALA A 490 -12.58 9.78 8.63
C ALA A 490 -12.63 11.32 8.61
N LEU A 491 -11.48 11.98 8.40
CA LEU A 491 -11.38 13.43 8.44
C LEU A 491 -12.00 14.09 7.19
N VAL A 492 -11.79 13.49 6.01
CA VAL A 492 -12.22 14.02 4.71
C VAL A 492 -13.06 12.96 3.99
N PRO A 493 -14.38 12.92 4.20
CA PRO A 493 -15.23 11.87 3.66
C PRO A 493 -15.06 11.71 2.14
N GLY A 494 -14.97 10.47 1.65
CA GLY A 494 -14.86 10.21 0.20
C GLY A 494 -13.62 10.80 -0.49
N HIS A 495 -12.57 11.17 0.25
CA HIS A 495 -11.31 11.65 -0.31
C HIS A 495 -10.21 10.60 -0.12
N ILE A 496 -9.60 10.16 -1.23
CA ILE A 496 -8.58 9.10 -1.24
C ILE A 496 -7.43 9.53 -2.17
N SER A 497 -6.64 10.52 -1.74
CA SER A 497 -5.48 11.00 -2.49
C SER A 497 -4.20 10.44 -1.89
N PHE A 498 -3.36 9.78 -2.70
CA PHE A 498 -2.07 9.27 -2.26
C PHE A 498 -0.97 9.65 -3.23
N MET A 499 0.10 10.23 -2.69
CA MET A 499 1.33 10.45 -3.42
C MET A 499 2.42 9.49 -2.90
N PRO A 500 3.05 8.69 -3.79
CA PRO A 500 4.08 7.75 -3.35
C PRO A 500 5.31 8.46 -2.76
N ASP A 501 5.94 7.83 -1.77
CA ASP A 501 7.16 8.34 -1.11
C ASP A 501 8.30 8.65 -2.10
N ALA A 502 8.34 7.97 -3.24
CA ALA A 502 9.34 8.19 -4.28
C ALA A 502 9.32 9.63 -4.84
N PHE A 503 8.17 10.32 -4.76
CA PHE A 503 8.00 11.68 -5.24
C PHE A 503 8.44 12.77 -4.24
N ARG A 504 8.82 12.40 -3.00
CA ARG A 504 9.35 13.35 -1.99
C ARG A 504 10.39 14.34 -2.52
N PRO A 505 11.37 13.92 -3.35
CA PRO A 505 12.39 14.84 -3.84
C PRO A 505 11.88 15.93 -4.80
N VAL A 506 10.77 15.67 -5.50
CA VAL A 506 10.16 16.65 -6.42
C VAL A 506 9.04 17.48 -5.77
N LEU A 507 8.63 17.16 -4.54
CA LEU A 507 7.59 17.91 -3.82
C LEU A 507 7.82 19.42 -3.75
N PRO A 508 9.04 19.94 -3.48
CA PRO A 508 9.25 21.38 -3.44
C PRO A 508 8.90 22.08 -4.75
N LEU A 509 9.22 21.43 -5.89
CA LEU A 509 8.88 21.91 -7.22
C LEU A 509 7.35 21.87 -7.45
N LEU A 510 6.70 20.75 -7.09
CA LEU A 510 5.25 20.60 -7.25
C LEU A 510 4.46 21.60 -6.40
N LYS A 511 4.89 21.84 -5.16
CA LYS A 511 4.28 22.85 -4.27
C LYS A 511 4.43 24.26 -4.82
N ARG A 512 5.60 24.58 -5.40
CA ARG A 512 5.80 25.87 -6.06
C ARG A 512 4.80 26.06 -7.21
N TRP A 513 4.70 25.08 -8.11
CA TRP A 513 3.73 25.14 -9.22
C TRP A 513 2.28 25.17 -8.76
N ALA A 514 1.92 24.44 -7.69
CA ALA A 514 0.57 24.50 -7.13
C ALA A 514 0.19 25.90 -6.61
N ARG A 515 1.14 26.65 -6.05
CA ARG A 515 0.92 28.05 -5.63
C ARG A 515 0.84 28.98 -6.83
N GLU A 516 1.69 28.78 -7.83
CA GLU A 516 1.70 29.59 -9.05
C GLU A 516 0.43 29.37 -9.89
N ALA A 517 -0.21 28.19 -9.81
CA ALA A 517 -1.41 27.83 -10.58
C ALA A 517 -2.61 28.76 -10.37
N GLU A 518 -2.60 29.59 -9.32
CA GLU A 518 -3.59 30.65 -9.12
C GLU A 518 -3.49 31.74 -10.19
N ALA A 519 -2.28 32.11 -10.58
CA ALA A 519 -1.99 33.14 -11.58
C ALA A 519 -1.96 32.59 -13.02
N HIS A 520 -1.99 31.27 -13.20
CA HIS A 520 -1.90 30.61 -14.51
C HIS A 520 -3.22 29.93 -14.88
N PRO A 521 -4.05 30.54 -15.76
CA PRO A 521 -5.36 30.00 -16.12
C PRO A 521 -5.26 28.63 -16.81
N GLU A 522 -4.23 28.42 -17.64
CA GLU A 522 -3.98 27.15 -18.35
C GLU A 522 -3.58 26.00 -17.41
N GLY A 523 -3.05 26.31 -16.21
CA GLY A 523 -2.58 25.29 -15.27
C GLY A 523 -1.41 24.44 -15.79
N GLU A 524 -0.74 24.84 -16.87
CA GLU A 524 0.41 24.12 -17.44
C GLU A 524 1.74 24.75 -17.03
N PHE A 525 2.68 23.89 -16.62
CA PHE A 525 4.03 24.27 -16.25
C PHE A 525 5.04 23.38 -16.96
N GLN A 526 6.12 23.99 -17.47
CA GLN A 526 7.18 23.28 -18.18
C GLN A 526 8.53 23.72 -17.64
N LEU A 527 9.44 22.75 -17.52
CA LEU A 527 10.82 22.99 -17.13
C LEU A 527 11.73 22.06 -17.94
N PRO A 528 12.66 22.59 -18.75
CA PRO A 528 13.68 21.77 -19.40
C PRO A 528 14.49 21.00 -18.37
N LEU A 529 14.76 19.71 -18.65
CA LEU A 529 15.52 18.88 -17.69
C LEU A 529 16.94 19.41 -17.47
N GLY A 530 17.51 20.11 -18.44
CA GLY A 530 18.80 20.79 -18.32
C GLY A 530 18.83 21.93 -17.28
N GLU A 531 17.67 22.46 -16.86
CA GLU A 531 17.57 23.52 -15.85
C GLU A 531 17.37 22.97 -14.43
N LEU A 532 17.19 21.66 -14.27
CA LEU A 532 17.14 21.02 -12.96
C LEU A 532 18.49 21.14 -12.25
N ALA A 533 18.46 21.32 -10.93
CA ALA A 533 19.67 21.31 -10.12
C ALA A 533 20.40 19.95 -10.27
N PRO A 534 21.73 19.90 -10.11
CA PRO A 534 22.51 18.67 -10.30
C PRO A 534 22.04 17.47 -9.45
N THR A 535 21.41 17.74 -8.30
CA THR A 535 20.85 16.70 -7.42
C THR A 535 19.44 16.25 -7.82
N GLN A 536 18.68 17.06 -8.57
CA GLN A 536 17.28 16.80 -8.93
C GLN A 536 17.16 15.84 -10.10
N LEU A 537 18.02 15.95 -11.13
CA LEU A 537 17.95 15.06 -12.29
C LEU A 537 18.17 13.58 -11.91
N PRO A 538 19.19 13.20 -11.11
CA PRO A 538 19.34 11.82 -10.66
C PRO A 538 18.16 11.31 -9.80
N GLN A 539 17.51 12.20 -9.04
CA GLN A 539 16.32 11.85 -8.27
C GLN A 539 15.11 11.59 -9.19
N LEU A 540 14.93 12.42 -10.23
CA LEU A 540 13.91 12.21 -11.25
C LEU A 540 14.16 10.92 -12.02
N GLU A 541 15.41 10.65 -12.43
CA GLU A 541 15.78 9.38 -13.07
C GLU A 541 15.46 8.19 -12.16
N ARG A 542 15.74 8.30 -10.84
CA ARG A 542 15.35 7.24 -9.90
C ARG A 542 13.84 7.03 -9.86
N ILE A 543 13.02 8.08 -9.91
CA ILE A 543 11.56 7.94 -10.01
C ILE A 543 11.20 7.24 -11.32
N VAL A 544 11.73 7.71 -12.45
CA VAL A 544 11.45 7.18 -13.78
C VAL A 544 11.76 5.68 -13.90
N TYR A 545 12.97 5.29 -13.51
CA TYR A 545 13.45 3.92 -13.75
C TYR A 545 13.09 2.99 -12.59
N ASN A 546 13.05 3.46 -11.34
CA ASN A 546 12.87 2.57 -10.19
C ASN A 546 11.44 2.58 -9.63
N HIS A 547 10.58 3.55 -9.97
CA HIS A 547 9.20 3.55 -9.47
C HIS A 547 8.28 2.73 -10.42
N PRO A 548 7.47 1.79 -9.88
CA PRO A 548 6.65 0.88 -10.69
C PRO A 548 5.54 1.58 -11.51
N HIS A 549 5.19 2.81 -11.16
CA HIS A 549 4.10 3.54 -11.81
C HIS A 549 4.56 4.55 -12.86
N ALA A 550 5.88 4.67 -13.09
CA ALA A 550 6.40 5.45 -14.20
C ALA A 550 6.32 4.63 -15.50
N GLY A 551 5.77 5.21 -16.56
CA GLY A 551 5.60 4.50 -17.83
C GLY A 551 5.35 5.39 -19.03
N VAL A 552 5.63 4.85 -20.20
CA VAL A 552 5.53 5.55 -21.48
C VAL A 552 4.15 5.32 -22.07
N VAL A 553 3.52 6.40 -22.52
CA VAL A 553 2.22 6.38 -23.19
C VAL A 553 2.26 7.28 -24.43
N PRO A 554 1.40 7.04 -25.43
CA PRO A 554 1.14 8.04 -26.46
C PRO A 554 0.64 9.34 -25.83
N LYS A 555 1.06 10.48 -26.37
CA LYS A 555 0.71 11.80 -25.85
C LYS A 555 -0.82 11.95 -25.73
N GLY A 556 -1.28 12.38 -24.56
CA GLY A 556 -2.71 12.61 -24.29
C GLY A 556 -3.52 11.35 -24.02
N GLN A 557 -2.90 10.16 -23.97
CA GLN A 557 -3.57 8.92 -23.59
C GLN A 557 -3.29 8.56 -22.13
N ALA A 558 -4.22 7.81 -21.53
CA ALA A 558 -4.04 7.24 -20.20
C ALA A 558 -3.30 5.89 -20.26
N PHE A 559 -2.83 5.41 -19.11
CA PHE A 559 -2.26 4.07 -19.00
C PHE A 559 -3.24 2.99 -19.45
N VAL A 560 -2.77 2.11 -20.33
CA VAL A 560 -3.50 0.90 -20.73
C VAL A 560 -3.03 -0.26 -19.84
N ARG A 561 -3.96 -1.12 -19.41
CA ARG A 561 -3.65 -2.30 -18.58
C ARG A 561 -2.75 -3.28 -19.34
N ALA A 562 -1.89 -3.99 -18.60
CA ALA A 562 -0.92 -4.92 -19.18
C ALA A 562 -1.54 -6.01 -20.08
N SER A 563 -2.80 -6.40 -19.85
CA SER A 563 -3.51 -7.39 -20.66
C SER A 563 -4.10 -6.87 -21.98
N ARG A 564 -4.01 -5.55 -22.25
CA ARG A 564 -4.49 -4.90 -23.48
C ARG A 564 -3.36 -4.15 -24.20
N LEU A 565 -2.12 -4.62 -24.05
CA LEU A 565 -0.95 -3.98 -24.65
C LEU A 565 -0.61 -4.53 -26.04
N THR A 566 -1.24 -5.60 -26.50
CA THR A 566 -0.93 -6.22 -27.80
C THR A 566 -0.98 -5.19 -28.92
N GLY A 567 0.10 -5.07 -29.69
CA GLY A 567 0.25 -4.08 -30.77
C GLY A 567 0.62 -2.66 -30.32
N LEU A 568 0.56 -2.35 -29.02
CA LEU A 568 0.95 -1.05 -28.47
C LEU A 568 2.46 -0.99 -28.17
N PRO A 569 3.05 0.22 -28.08
CA PRO A 569 4.40 0.40 -27.57
C PRO A 569 4.55 -0.15 -26.15
N VAL A 570 5.70 -0.74 -25.84
CA VAL A 570 6.01 -1.20 -24.48
C VAL A 570 5.96 -0.03 -23.48
N PRO A 571 5.25 -0.14 -22.34
CA PRO A 571 5.05 0.99 -21.43
C PRO A 571 6.25 1.26 -20.52
N LEU A 572 7.38 0.55 -20.69
CA LEU A 572 8.55 0.67 -19.83
C LEU A 572 9.47 1.81 -20.30
N PRO A 573 9.82 2.78 -19.43
CA PRO A 573 10.82 3.80 -19.76
C PRO A 573 12.14 3.20 -20.25
N HIS A 574 12.54 2.09 -19.64
CA HIS A 574 13.74 1.33 -19.96
C HIS A 574 13.86 0.90 -21.43
N ALA A 575 12.75 0.70 -22.12
CA ALA A 575 12.74 0.26 -23.51
C ALA A 575 12.86 1.44 -24.49
N HIS A 576 12.45 2.64 -24.08
CA HIS A 576 12.47 3.86 -24.92
C HIS A 576 13.71 4.72 -24.64
N LEU A 577 14.13 4.75 -23.38
CA LEU A 577 15.22 5.56 -22.86
C LEU A 577 16.19 4.68 -22.04
N PRO A 578 16.82 3.66 -22.66
CA PRO A 578 17.64 2.69 -21.93
C PRO A 578 18.85 3.31 -21.21
N ASP A 579 19.30 4.48 -21.66
CA ASP A 579 20.52 5.15 -21.19
C ASP A 579 20.29 6.41 -20.34
N GLY A 580 19.03 6.76 -20.05
CA GLY A 580 18.67 7.92 -19.23
C GLY A 580 17.79 8.92 -19.95
N LEU A 581 17.37 9.96 -19.22
CA LEU A 581 16.51 11.00 -19.77
C LEU A 581 17.33 11.95 -20.67
N PRO A 582 16.84 12.31 -21.87
CA PRO A 582 17.46 13.35 -22.69
C PRO A 582 17.49 14.69 -21.95
N ARG A 583 18.58 15.46 -22.05
CA ARG A 583 18.72 16.74 -21.34
C ARG A 583 17.78 17.82 -21.87
N ASP A 584 17.40 17.71 -23.13
CA ASP A 584 16.46 18.56 -23.85
C ASP A 584 14.99 18.13 -23.65
N ALA A 585 14.74 17.02 -22.95
CA ALA A 585 13.39 16.66 -22.57
C ALA A 585 12.79 17.71 -21.61
N LEU A 586 11.46 17.76 -21.56
CA LEU A 586 10.72 18.72 -20.76
C LEU A 586 9.98 18.00 -19.63
N LEU A 587 10.22 18.41 -18.38
CA LEU A 587 9.32 18.07 -17.29
C LEU A 587 8.07 18.93 -17.44
N HIS A 588 6.92 18.28 -17.53
CA HIS A 588 5.63 18.90 -17.78
C HIS A 588 4.66 18.58 -16.66
N CYS A 589 4.04 19.61 -16.08
CA CYS A 589 3.04 19.50 -15.04
C CYS A 589 1.76 20.17 -15.47
N THR A 590 0.63 19.51 -15.25
CA THR A 590 -0.71 20.07 -15.46
C THR A 590 -1.46 20.11 -14.14
N ILE A 591 -2.19 21.18 -13.88
CA ILE A 591 -3.11 21.31 -12.75
C ILE A 591 -4.50 21.54 -13.33
N GLU A 592 -5.23 20.44 -13.47
CA GLU A 592 -6.59 20.45 -14.00
C GLU A 592 -7.56 20.93 -12.94
N LYS A 593 -8.38 21.91 -13.31
CA LYS A 593 -9.42 22.49 -12.47
C LYS A 593 -10.78 21.97 -12.94
N THR A 594 -11.36 21.04 -12.19
CA THR A 594 -12.69 20.48 -12.50
C THR A 594 -13.76 21.11 -11.61
N PRO A 595 -14.79 21.79 -12.14
CA PRO A 595 -15.88 22.31 -11.33
C PRO A 595 -16.78 21.19 -10.79
N GLY A 596 -17.40 21.43 -9.64
CA GLY A 596 -18.36 20.52 -9.03
C GLY A 596 -18.76 20.95 -7.62
N VAL A 597 -19.22 19.98 -6.84
CA VAL A 597 -19.66 20.20 -5.45
C VAL A 597 -19.06 19.18 -4.50
N LEU A 598 -18.69 19.62 -3.31
CA LEU A 598 -18.47 18.74 -2.16
C LEU A 598 -19.83 18.48 -1.50
N THR A 599 -20.10 17.21 -1.20
CA THR A 599 -21.44 16.74 -0.84
C THR A 599 -21.52 16.19 0.58
N GLU A 600 -20.38 16.04 1.25
CA GLU A 600 -20.32 15.55 2.62
C GLU A 600 -19.41 16.43 3.47
N ARG A 601 -19.70 16.47 4.76
CA ARG A 601 -18.93 17.20 5.77
C ARG A 601 -18.74 16.27 6.97
N SER A 602 -17.49 16.11 7.41
CA SER A 602 -17.18 15.37 8.63
C SER A 602 -17.75 16.09 9.86
N GLY A 603 -17.84 15.39 10.99
CA GLY A 603 -18.34 15.98 12.24
C GLY A 603 -17.43 17.04 12.84
N VAL A 604 -16.22 17.23 12.31
CA VAL A 604 -15.32 18.35 12.64
C VAL A 604 -15.31 19.45 11.58
N GLY A 605 -16.27 19.42 10.65
CA GLY A 605 -16.52 20.53 9.72
C GLY A 605 -15.71 20.49 8.43
N VAL A 606 -15.02 19.38 8.12
CA VAL A 606 -14.18 19.27 6.92
C VAL A 606 -14.99 18.67 5.77
N TRP A 607 -15.04 19.39 4.65
CA TRP A 607 -15.79 19.01 3.46
C TRP A 607 -15.05 18.00 2.58
N GLY A 608 -15.81 17.04 2.05
CA GLY A 608 -15.34 15.93 1.22
C GLY A 608 -16.40 15.47 0.22
N ARG A 609 -16.16 14.30 -0.38
CA ARG A 609 -16.94 13.60 -1.42
C ARG A 609 -17.38 14.52 -2.55
N PHE A 610 -16.57 14.53 -3.61
CA PHE A 610 -16.71 15.45 -4.72
C PHE A 610 -17.53 14.88 -5.88
N SER A 611 -18.58 15.59 -6.29
CA SER A 611 -19.37 15.30 -7.48
C SER A 611 -19.03 16.32 -8.58
N ARG A 612 -18.39 15.84 -9.65
CA ARG A 612 -18.07 16.64 -10.85
C ARG A 612 -19.34 17.05 -11.58
N THR A 613 -19.35 18.19 -12.26
CA THR A 613 -20.51 18.68 -13.04
C THR A 613 -21.07 17.65 -14.02
N ARG A 614 -20.21 16.96 -14.79
CA ARG A 614 -20.64 15.89 -15.72
C ARG A 614 -21.37 14.74 -15.03
N TRP A 615 -20.97 14.39 -13.79
CA TRP A 615 -21.65 13.37 -13.01
C TRP A 615 -23.02 13.87 -12.52
N LEU A 616 -23.10 15.11 -12.04
CA LEU A 616 -24.37 15.74 -11.66
C LEU A 616 -25.36 15.73 -12.84
N GLN A 617 -24.91 16.14 -14.03
CA GLN A 617 -25.71 16.11 -15.25
C GLN A 617 -26.27 14.70 -15.52
N ARG A 618 -25.45 13.65 -15.42
CA ARG A 618 -25.91 12.25 -15.58
C ARG A 618 -26.95 11.86 -14.51
N VAL A 619 -26.69 12.20 -13.25
CA VAL A 619 -27.57 11.90 -12.11
C VAL A 619 -28.94 12.57 -12.26
N PHE A 620 -29.00 13.82 -12.71
CA PHE A 620 -30.25 14.56 -12.87
C PHE A 620 -30.94 14.35 -14.23
N GLN A 621 -30.25 13.83 -15.24
CA GLN A 621 -30.84 13.44 -16.53
C GLN A 621 -31.58 12.10 -16.48
N ASN A 622 -31.10 11.13 -15.68
CA ASN A 622 -31.70 9.80 -15.66
C ASN A 622 -33.02 9.80 -14.85
N GLU A 623 -34.04 10.50 -15.31
CA GLU A 623 -35.34 10.60 -14.61
C GLU A 623 -36.03 9.23 -14.42
N GLY A 624 -35.58 8.17 -15.10
CA GLY A 624 -36.05 6.79 -14.91
C GLY A 624 -35.29 5.99 -13.85
N GLU A 625 -35.98 5.06 -13.19
CA GLU A 625 -35.43 4.16 -12.16
C GLU A 625 -34.50 3.04 -12.71
N SER A 626 -33.94 3.21 -13.91
CA SER A 626 -33.20 2.14 -14.61
C SER A 626 -31.82 1.85 -14.03
N GLU A 627 -31.21 2.79 -13.30
CA GLU A 627 -29.91 2.61 -12.65
C GLU A 627 -30.02 2.97 -11.15
N PRO A 628 -30.15 1.98 -10.24
CA PRO A 628 -30.32 2.21 -8.80
C PRO A 628 -29.27 3.14 -8.18
N ILE A 629 -28.02 3.07 -8.65
CA ILE A 629 -26.93 3.93 -8.18
C ILE A 629 -27.16 5.42 -8.48
N LEU A 630 -27.80 5.75 -9.60
CA LEU A 630 -28.10 7.15 -9.95
C LEU A 630 -29.29 7.69 -9.15
N VAL A 631 -30.26 6.83 -8.83
CA VAL A 631 -31.38 7.18 -7.95
C VAL A 631 -30.86 7.48 -6.54
N GLU A 632 -30.05 6.58 -5.97
CA GLU A 632 -29.45 6.77 -4.64
C GLU A 632 -28.60 8.05 -4.59
N GLU A 633 -27.76 8.29 -5.60
CA GLU A 633 -26.95 9.50 -5.68
C GLU A 633 -27.80 10.77 -5.82
N ARG A 634 -28.90 10.74 -6.57
CA ARG A 634 -29.83 11.88 -6.67
C ARG A 634 -30.46 12.19 -5.32
N GLU A 635 -31.05 11.19 -4.67
CA GLU A 635 -31.69 11.35 -3.36
C GLU A 635 -30.68 11.88 -2.33
N ARG A 636 -29.46 11.33 -2.35
CA ARG A 636 -28.37 11.80 -1.48
C ARG A 636 -28.05 13.27 -1.72
N ILE A 637 -27.85 13.68 -2.98
CA ILE A 637 -27.51 15.08 -3.32
C ILE A 637 -28.65 16.02 -2.94
N GLN A 638 -29.91 15.66 -3.22
CA GLN A 638 -31.07 16.48 -2.92
C GLN A 638 -31.25 16.70 -1.41
N ASN A 639 -30.91 15.70 -0.61
CA ASN A 639 -31.00 15.77 0.86
C ASN A 639 -29.77 16.40 1.53
N SER A 640 -28.68 16.63 0.80
CA SER A 640 -27.41 17.12 1.35
C SER A 640 -27.29 18.66 1.32
N LEU A 641 -26.38 19.18 2.14
CA LEU A 641 -25.80 20.51 1.92
C LEU A 641 -24.64 20.37 0.94
N LEU A 642 -24.51 21.31 0.01
CA LEU A 642 -23.52 21.27 -1.05
C LEU A 642 -22.57 22.44 -0.91
N LEU A 643 -21.28 22.21 -1.14
CA LEU A 643 -20.28 23.26 -1.18
C LEU A 643 -19.69 23.36 -2.60
N PRO A 644 -20.02 24.42 -3.38
CA PRO A 644 -19.43 24.64 -4.69
C PRO A 644 -17.92 24.76 -4.60
N ALA A 645 -17.22 23.94 -5.37
CA ALA A 645 -15.78 23.86 -5.35
C ALA A 645 -15.19 23.49 -6.72
N GLN A 646 -13.93 23.79 -6.90
CA GLN A 646 -13.10 23.24 -7.96
C GLN A 646 -12.19 22.17 -7.37
N ARG A 647 -12.18 20.99 -7.99
CA ARG A 647 -11.14 19.99 -7.73
C ARG A 647 -9.91 20.36 -8.55
N GLU A 648 -8.78 20.53 -7.88
CA GLU A 648 -7.48 20.73 -8.50
C GLU A 648 -6.73 19.41 -8.49
N GLN A 649 -6.39 18.88 -9.66
CA GLN A 649 -5.73 17.59 -9.82
C GLN A 649 -4.44 17.74 -10.61
N ILE A 650 -3.36 17.15 -10.10
CA ILE A 650 -2.05 17.20 -10.77
C ILE A 650 -1.86 16.06 -11.77
N GLY A 651 -1.27 16.38 -12.92
CA GLY A 651 -0.61 15.46 -13.82
C GLY A 651 0.87 15.81 -13.92
N LEU A 652 1.75 14.81 -13.93
CA LEU A 652 3.19 15.00 -14.11
C LEU A 652 3.71 14.04 -15.17
N SER A 653 4.37 14.57 -16.20
CA SER A 653 4.99 13.78 -17.26
C SER A 653 6.36 14.34 -17.67
N VAL A 654 7.16 13.52 -18.34
CA VAL A 654 8.36 13.94 -19.06
C VAL A 654 8.10 13.79 -20.56
N ARG A 655 8.09 14.90 -21.28
CA ARG A 655 7.95 14.92 -22.74
C ARG A 655 9.33 14.78 -23.36
N PHE A 656 9.58 13.64 -24.02
CA PHE A 656 10.85 13.32 -24.67
C PHE A 656 10.70 13.11 -26.18
N SER A 657 9.48 13.10 -26.71
CA SER A 657 9.20 12.99 -28.14
C SER A 657 7.90 13.72 -28.51
N PRO A 658 7.62 13.98 -29.81
CA PRO A 658 6.38 14.60 -30.25
C PRO A 658 5.12 13.74 -30.03
N THR A 659 5.28 12.41 -30.02
CA THR A 659 4.17 11.43 -30.04
C THR A 659 4.00 10.67 -28.74
N HIS A 660 5.02 10.63 -27.88
CA HIS A 660 5.03 9.89 -26.62
C HIS A 660 5.51 10.77 -25.46
N GLU A 661 4.95 10.50 -24.29
CA GLU A 661 5.42 11.07 -23.03
C GLU A 661 5.56 9.98 -21.96
N LEU A 662 6.39 10.26 -20.98
CA LEU A 662 6.57 9.41 -19.82
C LEU A 662 5.70 9.95 -18.69
N MET A 663 4.62 9.26 -18.37
CA MET A 663 3.76 9.60 -17.25
C MET A 663 4.40 9.18 -15.93
N LEU A 664 4.44 10.11 -14.98
CA LEU A 664 4.90 9.90 -13.61
C LEU A 664 3.75 9.92 -12.61
N LEU A 665 2.82 10.87 -12.77
CA LEU A 665 1.57 10.96 -12.02
C LEU A 665 0.42 11.06 -13.03
N SER A 666 -0.55 10.16 -12.95
CA SER A 666 -1.64 10.04 -13.92
C SER A 666 -3.02 9.98 -13.26
N ARG A 667 -4.04 10.30 -14.05
CA ARG A 667 -5.47 10.29 -13.66
C ARG A 667 -6.03 8.90 -13.30
N VAL A 668 -5.30 7.81 -13.53
CA VAL A 668 -5.84 6.44 -13.43
C VAL A 668 -5.08 5.59 -12.39
N GLY A 669 -3.90 6.03 -11.94
CA GLY A 669 -3.05 5.26 -11.01
C GLY A 669 -2.87 5.92 -9.64
N PHE A 670 -2.27 7.11 -9.63
CA PHE A 670 -1.98 7.89 -8.42
C PHE A 670 -2.49 9.29 -8.63
N GLU A 671 -3.73 9.49 -8.21
CA GLU A 671 -4.33 10.79 -8.23
C GLU A 671 -3.86 11.55 -6.98
N ALA A 672 -3.27 12.73 -7.18
CA ALA A 672 -3.09 13.72 -6.13
C ALA A 672 -3.99 14.92 -6.44
N TRP A 673 -4.93 15.21 -5.53
CA TRP A 673 -5.89 16.28 -5.73
C TRP A 673 -6.30 16.95 -4.44
N GLY A 674 -6.79 18.18 -4.57
CA GLY A 674 -7.45 18.90 -3.50
C GLY A 674 -8.64 19.71 -4.01
N TYR A 675 -9.19 20.54 -3.15
CA TYR A 675 -10.36 21.35 -3.45
C TYR A 675 -10.10 22.83 -3.17
N ARG A 676 -10.77 23.67 -3.96
CA ARG A 676 -10.86 25.11 -3.76
C ARG A 676 -12.34 25.53 -3.81
N PRO A 677 -12.96 25.91 -2.68
CA PRO A 677 -14.32 26.44 -2.68
C PRO A 677 -14.43 27.69 -3.56
N THR A 678 -15.47 27.79 -4.37
CA THR A 678 -15.63 28.91 -5.32
C THR A 678 -16.41 30.09 -4.73
N GLN A 679 -17.13 29.88 -3.62
CA GLN A 679 -17.96 30.89 -2.96
C GLN A 679 -17.71 30.94 -1.44
N GLY A 680 -16.46 30.73 -1.02
CA GLY A 680 -16.13 30.52 0.40
C GLY A 680 -16.78 29.24 0.95
N LEU A 681 -16.89 29.12 2.28
CA LEU A 681 -17.48 27.95 2.95
C LEU A 681 -18.99 28.08 3.18
N LYS A 682 -19.70 28.74 2.27
CA LYS A 682 -21.16 28.91 2.37
C LYS A 682 -21.85 27.73 1.68
N PRO A 683 -22.47 26.79 2.43
CA PRO A 683 -23.20 25.69 1.82
C PRO A 683 -24.47 26.19 1.13
N ILE A 684 -24.85 25.51 0.05
CA ILE A 684 -26.06 25.73 -0.73
C ILE A 684 -26.90 24.46 -0.79
N ARG A 685 -28.14 24.59 -1.26
CA ARG A 685 -28.99 23.46 -1.63
C ARG A 685 -28.92 23.20 -3.13
N TRP A 686 -29.36 22.03 -3.58
CA TRP A 686 -29.24 21.61 -4.98
C TRP A 686 -30.04 22.52 -5.93
N GLU A 687 -31.13 23.12 -5.47
CA GLU A 687 -31.95 24.09 -6.23
C GLU A 687 -31.20 25.40 -6.52
N GLN A 688 -30.14 25.68 -5.77
CA GLN A 688 -29.30 26.86 -5.92
C GLN A 688 -28.08 26.59 -6.81
N LEU A 689 -27.92 25.37 -7.32
CA LEU A 689 -26.85 25.06 -8.27
C LEU A 689 -27.11 25.78 -9.60
N PRO A 690 -26.04 26.15 -10.32
CA PRO A 690 -26.19 26.67 -11.66
C PRO A 690 -26.97 25.67 -12.54
N PRO A 691 -28.04 26.08 -13.26
CA PRO A 691 -28.84 25.18 -14.07
C PRO A 691 -28.03 24.36 -15.09
N GLU A 692 -26.95 24.94 -15.61
CA GLU A 692 -26.00 24.31 -16.52
C GLU A 692 -25.17 23.18 -15.88
N TRP A 693 -25.13 23.07 -14.56
CA TRP A 693 -24.53 21.92 -13.86
C TRP A 693 -25.49 20.73 -13.73
N LEU A 694 -26.79 20.97 -13.96
CA LEU A 694 -27.84 19.95 -13.89
C LEU A 694 -28.31 19.49 -15.27
N LYS A 695 -28.03 20.29 -16.33
CA LYS A 695 -28.38 20.00 -17.72
C LYS A 695 -27.11 19.87 -18.58
N PRO A 696 -27.06 18.99 -19.60
CA PRO A 696 -25.93 18.95 -20.51
C PRO A 696 -25.85 20.26 -21.32
N PRO A 697 -24.67 20.64 -21.83
CA PRO A 697 -24.57 21.76 -22.76
C PRO A 697 -25.44 21.52 -24.00
N ASP A 698 -26.05 22.58 -24.52
CA ASP A 698 -26.89 22.54 -25.73
C ASP A 698 -26.06 22.00 -26.90
N PRO A 699 -26.47 20.90 -27.57
CA PRO A 699 -25.70 20.29 -28.66
C PRO A 699 -25.37 21.24 -29.81
N GLN A 700 -26.12 22.34 -29.96
CA GLN A 700 -25.83 23.38 -30.98
C GLN A 700 -24.62 24.26 -30.62
N LYS A 701 -24.28 24.44 -29.34
CA LYS A 701 -23.13 25.26 -28.90
C LYS A 701 -21.80 24.51 -28.83
N ALA A 702 -21.82 23.17 -28.82
CA ALA A 702 -20.62 22.35 -28.79
C ALA A 702 -19.88 22.29 -30.16
N SER A 703 -20.45 22.86 -31.22
CA SER A 703 -19.83 22.96 -32.54
C SER A 703 -18.99 24.23 -32.76
N GLU A 704 -18.96 25.14 -31.77
CA GLU A 704 -18.30 26.44 -31.88
C GLU A 704 -17.06 26.61 -30.97
N ASP A 705 -16.65 25.60 -30.20
CA ASP A 705 -15.36 25.58 -29.50
C ASP A 705 -14.44 24.48 -30.08
N PRO A 706 -13.23 24.83 -30.57
CA PRO A 706 -12.32 23.91 -31.26
C PRO A 706 -11.68 22.82 -30.40
#